data_AF-A0A7X3FN42-F1
#
_entry.id   AF-A0A7X3FN42-F1
#
_cell.length_a   1.000
_cell.length_b   1.000
_cell.length_c   1.000
_cell.angle_alpha   90.00
_cell.angle_beta   90.00
_cell.angle_gamma   90.00
#
_symmetry.space_group_name_H-M   'P 1'
#
loop_
_entity.id
_entity.type
_entity.pdbx_description
1 polymer ?
#
loop_
_entity_poly.entity_id
_entity_poly.type
_entity_poly.pdbx_seq_one_letter_code
_entity_poly.pdbx_strand_id
1 'polypeptide(L)'
;MTSSSPASSQAEVDALGDDEVEAQYYNWQKWAFAKQLPPDGDWTTWLLMGGRGSGKTRAGAEWVRQLARQRISPIALVGETMTEALDIMVRGESGLMAVHRDDERPTLWGKNHLRWPNGAEATILTASDPERFRGPQFAAAWCDEIGCGAVDKGANQPNIFGDNKSAEDGRPYFSAGTPDALIQRQVLRAHHQRWNDSTLNPAGMVDPERLYCWTWDARPYPVFPALTEVWSDGTNHATGHWLTGRLGGLASDELAHAVASEFDSLVFAAPSAPLIGGLTVSGAGTARDVLETVFDLTGQKLAARGDAMVGLAQGAGKAIELEYEILASTDAPVLLRRRSDGAEKPARLTLGHFDRERDYLAATSAAIRPEQGPLVTQNLPVVLDSGAARQAAERLLDQHAAGGDRIEFALPPGQIALEPGDRVSLSGLAEGPFEITEIRDGAVRQISASAVRRGDALATGIDRPRGNRPAIMPVVAPVVVAAHLPPLPSDPLRSRLVLGVYADPWPGAVEIVDDATGTQLARLSRPAAIGELLTPLASGPEAQWDRGNRLDIQLNAGHLADAEPLAALAGTNRVAVETDAGDWEVIGFANSELVTPGQYRLTALLRGLEGSGHAIGTASAGRRVLVLNQAVVTLAVETDWIGEGRDLRATTTGGGAGEIVTVAPGPGPVLPLPPVHLKGSRVADGSITLQWTRRSRADGDGWGVAEPPLEFAPENWQVEIVTGGVTVRTLNAVHSSALYPLADQVTDHGAPASSFTFNVRQVSAALGAGHGATGEFHD
;
A
#
# COMPACT_ATOMS: atom_id res chain seq x y z
N MET A 1 27.39 23.07 17.56
CA MET A 1 27.60 23.67 16.22
C MET A 1 26.26 24.22 15.76
N THR A 2 26.27 25.44 15.24
CA THR A 2 25.11 26.28 14.91
C THR A 2 24.17 25.59 13.91
N SER A 3 22.93 25.32 14.32
CA SER A 3 21.87 24.83 13.43
C SER A 3 21.39 25.96 12.52
N SER A 4 21.94 26.04 11.31
CA SER A 4 21.38 26.88 10.25
C SER A 4 20.08 26.26 9.75
N SER A 5 19.00 27.04 9.72
CA SER A 5 17.73 26.70 9.06
C SER A 5 17.96 26.25 7.62
N PRO A 6 17.14 25.34 7.05
CA PRO A 6 17.17 25.07 5.63
C PRO A 6 17.04 26.35 4.80
N ALA A 7 17.86 26.45 3.75
CA ALA A 7 17.53 27.24 2.58
C ALA A 7 16.13 26.81 2.10
N SER A 8 15.17 27.71 2.23
CA SER A 8 13.75 27.59 1.89
C SER A 8 13.45 28.03 0.45
N SER A 9 14.45 28.53 -0.28
CA SER A 9 14.33 29.02 -1.64
C SER A 9 15.53 28.65 -2.51
N GLN A 10 15.32 28.55 -3.83
CA GLN A 10 16.39 28.34 -4.83
C GLN A 10 17.50 29.39 -4.73
N ALA A 11 17.14 30.65 -4.45
CA ALA A 11 18.08 31.75 -4.30
C ALA A 11 19.03 31.59 -3.11
N GLU A 12 18.61 30.90 -2.04
CA GLU A 12 19.47 30.59 -0.90
C GLU A 12 20.42 29.43 -1.20
N VAL A 13 20.04 28.51 -2.10
CA VAL A 13 20.93 27.42 -2.56
C VAL A 13 21.97 27.96 -3.54
N ASP A 14 21.57 28.82 -4.47
CA ASP A 14 22.46 29.45 -5.46
C ASP A 14 23.51 30.40 -4.82
N ALA A 15 23.27 30.83 -3.58
CA ALA A 15 24.19 31.66 -2.80
C ALA A 15 25.23 30.86 -1.99
N LEU A 16 25.08 29.53 -1.90
CA LEU A 16 26.01 28.64 -1.21
C LEU A 16 27.12 28.21 -2.17
N GLY A 17 28.36 28.11 -1.68
CA GLY A 17 29.44 27.49 -2.46
C GLY A 17 29.23 25.97 -2.64
N ASP A 18 29.86 25.35 -3.65
CA ASP A 18 29.72 23.92 -3.94
C ASP A 18 29.94 23.03 -2.69
N ASP A 19 30.95 23.35 -1.87
CA ASP A 19 31.24 22.65 -0.62
C ASP A 19 30.12 22.78 0.43
N GLU A 20 29.46 23.94 0.47
CA GLU A 20 28.35 24.21 1.40
C GLU A 20 27.07 23.54 0.93
N VAL A 21 26.79 23.53 -0.38
CA VAL A 21 25.70 22.79 -1.00
C VAL A 21 25.86 21.30 -0.74
N GLU A 22 27.06 20.76 -0.96
CA GLU A 22 27.36 19.36 -0.69
C GLU A 22 27.21 19.04 0.81
N ALA A 23 27.70 19.89 1.71
CA ALA A 23 27.53 19.73 3.15
C ALA A 23 26.05 19.71 3.57
N GLN A 24 25.21 20.54 2.93
CA GLN A 24 23.77 20.54 3.16
C GLN A 24 23.09 19.28 2.59
N TYR A 25 23.50 18.80 1.42
CA TYR A 25 22.98 17.58 0.81
C TYR A 25 23.16 16.34 1.72
N TYR A 26 24.33 16.21 2.34
CA TYR A 26 24.64 15.11 3.25
C TYR A 26 24.24 15.34 4.71
N ASN A 27 23.48 16.40 5.00
CA ASN A 27 22.97 16.68 6.34
C ASN A 27 21.69 15.90 6.62
N TRP A 28 21.82 14.63 7.04
CA TRP A 28 20.66 13.76 7.25
C TRP A 28 19.62 14.31 8.23
N GLN A 29 20.06 14.97 9.31
CA GLN A 29 19.17 15.56 10.32
C GLN A 29 18.20 16.60 9.74
N LYS A 30 18.56 17.18 8.58
CA LYS A 30 17.76 18.17 7.86
C LYS A 30 16.70 17.53 6.96
N TRP A 31 17.02 16.37 6.38
CA TRP A 31 16.18 15.71 5.36
C TRP A 31 15.32 14.58 5.92
N ALA A 32 15.74 13.97 7.02
CA ALA A 32 15.04 12.85 7.62
C ALA A 32 13.66 13.28 8.13
N PHE A 33 12.65 12.48 7.86
CA PHE A 33 11.40 12.57 8.62
C PHE A 33 11.68 12.19 10.08
N ALA A 34 10.91 12.73 11.03
CA ALA A 34 11.06 12.40 12.44
C ALA A 34 11.03 10.87 12.70
N LYS A 35 10.22 10.13 11.95
CA LYS A 35 10.15 8.66 12.03
C LYS A 35 11.41 7.92 11.55
N GLN A 36 12.26 8.58 10.75
CA GLN A 36 13.50 8.04 10.19
C GLN A 36 14.74 8.42 11.01
N LEU A 37 14.56 9.12 12.13
CA LEU A 37 15.63 9.40 13.07
C LEU A 37 15.52 8.44 14.26
N PRO A 38 16.66 8.04 14.86
CA PRO A 38 16.63 7.41 16.15
C PRO A 38 15.97 8.34 17.17
N PRO A 39 15.22 7.80 18.14
CA PRO A 39 14.59 8.61 19.18
C PRO A 39 15.63 9.28 20.09
N ASP A 40 15.25 10.38 20.75
CA ASP A 40 16.07 10.99 21.80
C ASP A 40 16.17 10.08 23.05
N GLY A 41 17.29 10.17 23.77
CA GLY A 41 17.55 9.42 25.01
C GLY A 41 18.50 8.23 24.84
N ASP A 42 18.69 7.47 25.93
CA ASP A 42 19.53 6.27 25.94
C ASP A 42 18.72 5.07 25.45
N TRP A 43 19.00 4.61 24.24
CA TRP A 43 18.38 3.44 23.62
C TRP A 43 19.47 2.52 23.05
N THR A 44 19.17 1.23 22.96
CA THR A 44 20.13 0.22 22.51
C THR A 44 19.70 -0.53 21.26
N THR A 45 18.41 -0.45 20.91
CA THR A 45 17.87 -0.92 19.63
C THR A 45 16.92 0.13 19.07
N TRP A 46 17.11 0.50 17.80
CA TRP A 46 16.21 1.36 17.03
C TRP A 46 15.57 0.53 15.93
N LEU A 47 14.24 0.34 15.99
CA LEU A 47 13.50 -0.41 14.99
C LEU A 47 12.60 0.53 14.16
N LEU A 48 12.81 0.50 12.85
CA LEU A 48 12.21 1.42 11.90
C LEU A 48 11.14 0.74 11.03
N MET A 49 9.87 1.08 11.24
CA MET A 49 8.76 0.55 10.45
C MET A 49 8.52 1.36 9.17
N GLY A 50 8.24 0.66 8.07
CA GLY A 50 7.74 1.29 6.84
C GLY A 50 7.61 0.35 5.64
N GLY A 51 6.72 0.66 4.70
CA GLY A 51 6.56 -0.10 3.44
C GLY A 51 7.65 0.21 2.41
N ARG A 52 7.44 -0.20 1.14
CA ARG A 52 8.28 0.27 0.01
C ARG A 52 8.23 1.80 -0.06
N GLY A 53 9.35 2.43 -0.38
CA GLY A 53 9.47 3.89 -0.49
C GLY A 53 9.52 4.67 0.85
N SER A 54 9.39 4.00 2.00
CA SER A 54 9.46 4.68 3.32
C SER A 54 10.86 5.17 3.73
N GLY A 55 11.91 4.78 3.00
CA GLY A 55 13.29 5.19 3.24
C GLY A 55 14.03 4.41 4.33
N LYS A 56 13.59 3.18 4.69
CA LYS A 56 14.24 2.36 5.74
C LYS A 56 15.72 2.15 5.51
N THR A 57 16.10 1.75 4.29
CA THR A 57 17.50 1.48 3.93
C THR A 57 18.37 2.72 4.08
N ARG A 58 17.87 3.89 3.65
CA ARG A 58 18.59 5.16 3.80
C ARG A 58 18.78 5.53 5.27
N ALA A 59 17.73 5.39 6.07
CA ALA A 59 17.77 5.69 7.49
C ALA A 59 18.76 4.77 8.25
N GLY A 60 18.79 3.47 7.92
CA GLY A 60 19.77 2.53 8.46
C GLY A 60 21.20 2.85 8.03
N ALA A 61 21.41 3.18 6.76
CA ALA A 61 22.72 3.57 6.24
C ALA A 61 23.25 4.88 6.88
N GLU A 62 22.40 5.88 7.05
CA GLU A 62 22.76 7.16 7.69
C GLU A 62 23.04 6.99 9.19
N TRP A 63 22.34 6.07 9.85
CA TRP A 63 22.66 5.72 11.24
C TRP A 63 24.02 5.02 11.37
N VAL A 64 24.31 4.03 10.52
CA VAL A 64 25.63 3.39 10.47
C VAL A 64 26.72 4.41 10.13
N ARG A 65 26.45 5.34 9.21
CA ARG A 65 27.35 6.47 8.91
C ARG A 65 27.60 7.32 10.16
N GLN A 66 26.56 7.66 10.92
CA GLN A 66 26.69 8.42 12.16
C GLN A 66 27.56 7.69 13.20
N LEU A 67 27.34 6.38 13.39
CA LEU A 67 28.17 5.54 14.27
C LEU A 67 29.62 5.52 13.83
N ALA A 68 29.86 5.32 12.52
CA ALA A 68 31.20 5.30 11.95
C ALA A 68 31.91 6.65 12.14
N ARG A 69 31.23 7.79 11.95
CA ARG A 69 31.79 9.14 12.21
C ARG A 69 32.19 9.32 13.67
N GLN A 70 31.42 8.75 14.60
CA GLN A 70 31.72 8.74 16.04
C GLN A 70 32.78 7.69 16.42
N ARG A 71 33.32 6.94 15.45
CA ARG A 71 34.31 5.85 15.63
C ARG A 71 33.77 4.68 16.48
N ILE A 72 32.46 4.47 16.48
CA ILE A 72 31.82 3.31 17.11
C ILE A 72 31.94 2.15 16.12
N SER A 73 32.77 1.15 16.46
CA SER A 73 33.08 -0.01 15.60
C SER A 73 33.68 -1.15 16.46
N PRO A 74 33.66 -2.42 16.00
CA PRO A 74 33.17 -2.92 14.71
C PRO A 74 31.63 -2.99 14.63
N ILE A 75 31.06 -2.75 13.45
CA ILE A 75 29.60 -2.75 13.19
C ILE A 75 29.22 -4.02 12.42
N ALA A 76 28.15 -4.72 12.82
CA ALA A 76 27.60 -5.82 12.03
C ALA A 76 26.53 -5.32 11.05
N LEU A 77 26.65 -5.66 9.77
CA LEU A 77 25.62 -5.45 8.76
C LEU A 77 25.00 -6.80 8.41
N VAL A 78 23.76 -7.02 8.82
CA VAL A 78 23.12 -8.33 8.78
C VAL A 78 21.95 -8.28 7.80
N GLY A 79 22.16 -8.87 6.63
CA GLY A 79 21.09 -9.17 5.69
C GLY A 79 20.75 -10.65 5.70
N GLU A 80 19.70 -11.02 4.97
CA GLU A 80 19.31 -12.41 4.77
C GLU A 80 20.47 -13.22 4.16
N THR A 81 20.96 -12.78 3.00
CA THR A 81 22.20 -13.26 2.40
C THR A 81 23.31 -12.21 2.38
N MET A 82 24.55 -12.67 2.25
CA MET A 82 25.71 -11.78 2.03
C MET A 82 25.54 -10.91 0.77
N THR A 83 24.93 -11.47 -0.29
CA THR A 83 24.74 -10.77 -1.57
C THR A 83 23.70 -9.66 -1.43
N GLU A 84 22.55 -9.92 -0.82
CA GLU A 84 21.54 -8.88 -0.57
C GLU A 84 22.06 -7.78 0.35
N ALA A 85 22.77 -8.15 1.42
CA ALA A 85 23.37 -7.15 2.30
C ALA A 85 24.35 -6.24 1.52
N LEU A 86 25.13 -6.81 0.59
CA LEU A 86 26.00 -6.03 -0.29
C LEU A 86 25.22 -5.16 -1.28
N ASP A 87 24.22 -5.72 -1.95
CA ASP A 87 23.51 -5.03 -3.03
C ASP A 87 22.51 -3.99 -2.52
N ILE A 88 21.96 -4.17 -1.31
CA ILE A 88 20.97 -3.28 -0.71
C ILE A 88 21.62 -2.35 0.33
N MET A 89 22.24 -2.90 1.38
CA MET A 89 22.75 -2.08 2.51
C MET A 89 24.02 -1.33 2.14
N VAL A 90 24.84 -1.87 1.24
CA VAL A 90 26.15 -1.27 0.89
C VAL A 90 26.10 -0.51 -0.44
N ARG A 91 25.74 -1.19 -1.53
CA ARG A 91 25.81 -0.65 -2.90
C ARG A 91 24.50 -0.09 -3.43
N GLY A 92 23.40 -0.32 -2.73
CA GLY A 92 22.08 0.14 -3.15
C GLY A 92 22.03 1.65 -3.28
N GLU A 93 21.02 2.15 -4.00
CA GLU A 93 20.80 3.59 -4.21
C GLU A 93 20.73 4.39 -2.89
N SER A 94 20.24 3.74 -1.83
CA SER A 94 20.17 4.29 -0.47
C SER A 94 21.19 3.66 0.50
N GLY A 95 22.16 2.91 -0.01
CA GLY A 95 23.13 2.16 0.77
C GLY A 95 24.32 2.99 1.24
N LEU A 96 25.22 2.37 2.01
CA LEU A 96 26.38 3.02 2.63
C LEU A 96 27.29 3.74 1.62
N MET A 97 27.43 3.25 0.41
CA MET A 97 28.27 3.92 -0.59
C MET A 97 27.67 5.23 -1.10
N ALA A 98 26.33 5.35 -1.10
CA ALA A 98 25.62 6.52 -1.60
C ALA A 98 25.48 7.64 -0.56
N VAL A 99 25.39 7.30 0.73
CA VAL A 99 25.11 8.28 1.81
C VAL A 99 26.35 9.02 2.34
N HIS A 100 27.54 8.82 1.77
CA HIS A 100 28.77 9.49 2.19
C HIS A 100 29.28 10.48 1.13
N ARG A 101 29.83 11.60 1.62
CA ARG A 101 30.79 12.43 0.86
C ARG A 101 32.00 11.59 0.47
N ASP A 102 32.67 11.99 -0.61
CA ASP A 102 33.82 11.25 -1.14
C ASP A 102 34.97 11.08 -0.13
N ASP A 103 35.17 12.04 0.76
CA ASP A 103 36.21 12.03 1.80
C ASP A 103 35.85 11.19 3.04
N GLU A 104 34.56 10.90 3.26
CA GLU A 104 34.05 10.10 4.38
C GLU A 104 33.69 8.66 3.95
N ARG A 105 33.65 8.36 2.65
CA ARG A 105 33.10 7.10 2.12
C ARG A 105 33.94 5.89 2.53
N PRO A 106 33.31 4.80 3.02
CA PRO A 106 34.02 3.57 3.32
C PRO A 106 34.52 2.87 2.05
N THR A 107 35.56 2.06 2.21
CA THR A 107 36.04 1.15 1.17
C THR A 107 35.66 -0.29 1.52
N LEU A 108 35.20 -1.04 0.52
CA LEU A 108 34.95 -2.47 0.67
C LEU A 108 36.28 -3.23 0.54
N TRP A 109 36.68 -3.89 1.62
CA TRP A 109 37.90 -4.68 1.71
C TRP A 109 37.55 -6.18 1.71
N GLY A 110 38.16 -6.93 0.81
CA GLY A 110 37.80 -8.34 0.60
C GLY A 110 36.36 -8.51 0.10
N LYS A 111 35.64 -9.50 0.63
CA LYS A 111 34.25 -9.80 0.22
C LYS A 111 33.17 -9.28 1.17
N ASN A 112 33.51 -8.96 2.41
CA ASN A 112 32.51 -8.70 3.46
C ASN A 112 32.94 -7.71 4.55
N HIS A 113 33.97 -6.89 4.34
CA HIS A 113 34.39 -5.89 5.33
C HIS A 113 34.36 -4.49 4.72
N LEU A 114 33.85 -3.52 5.47
CA LEU A 114 33.92 -2.10 5.13
C LEU A 114 34.85 -1.40 6.10
N ARG A 115 35.69 -0.50 5.59
CA ARG A 115 36.58 0.33 6.39
C ARG A 115 36.45 1.79 6.00
N TRP A 116 36.14 2.62 6.99
CA TRP A 116 36.07 4.07 6.84
C TRP A 116 37.47 4.70 6.95
N PRO A 117 37.70 5.88 6.35
CA PRO A 117 38.98 6.60 6.41
C PRO A 117 39.45 6.91 7.84
N ASN A 118 38.50 7.07 8.77
CA ASN A 118 38.77 7.34 10.18
C ASN A 118 39.10 6.09 11.01
N GLY A 119 39.11 4.90 10.40
CA GLY A 119 39.43 3.63 11.03
C GLY A 119 38.23 2.84 11.58
N ALA A 120 37.00 3.35 11.49
CA ALA A 120 35.82 2.55 11.82
C ALA A 120 35.66 1.38 10.84
N GLU A 121 35.19 0.24 11.33
CA GLU A 121 35.03 -0.99 10.54
C GLU A 121 33.61 -1.55 10.67
N ALA A 122 33.13 -2.17 9.60
CA ALA A 122 31.91 -2.97 9.60
C ALA A 122 32.12 -4.31 8.90
N THR A 123 31.46 -5.35 9.38
CA THR A 123 31.47 -6.69 8.78
C THR A 123 30.07 -7.04 8.31
N ILE A 124 29.98 -7.47 7.06
CA ILE A 124 28.75 -7.95 6.44
C ILE A 124 28.61 -9.43 6.77
N LEU A 125 27.42 -9.79 7.26
CA LEU A 125 27.06 -11.11 7.77
C LEU A 125 25.73 -11.57 7.17
N THR A 126 25.58 -12.89 7.10
CA THR A 126 24.36 -13.55 6.61
C THR A 126 23.58 -14.06 7.82
N ALA A 127 22.28 -13.82 7.85
CA ALA A 127 21.42 -14.28 8.95
C ALA A 127 21.35 -15.83 9.04
N SER A 128 21.61 -16.51 7.92
CA SER A 128 21.58 -17.97 7.80
C SER A 128 22.75 -18.73 8.44
N ASP A 129 23.82 -18.05 8.88
CA ASP A 129 24.99 -18.67 9.53
C ASP A 129 25.26 -18.00 10.91
N PRO A 130 24.51 -18.38 11.96
CA PRO A 130 24.56 -17.71 13.26
C PRO A 130 25.90 -17.89 13.99
N GLU A 131 26.69 -18.90 13.63
CA GLU A 131 27.99 -19.13 14.27
C GLU A 131 29.03 -18.06 13.91
N ARG A 132 28.83 -17.34 12.80
CA ARG A 132 29.71 -16.21 12.40
C ARG A 132 29.63 -15.00 13.31
N PHE A 133 28.60 -14.91 14.15
CA PHE A 133 28.46 -13.84 15.13
C PHE A 133 29.33 -14.06 16.36
N ARG A 134 29.88 -15.27 16.55
CA ARG A 134 30.78 -15.59 17.66
C ARG A 134 32.21 -15.17 17.34
N GLY A 135 32.84 -14.44 18.27
CA GLY A 135 34.25 -14.02 18.18
C GLY A 135 34.43 -12.51 18.02
N PRO A 136 33.81 -11.84 17.02
CA PRO A 136 33.84 -10.40 16.92
C PRO A 136 33.10 -9.73 18.10
N GLN A 137 33.69 -8.68 18.67
CA GLN A 137 33.07 -7.85 19.72
C GLN A 137 32.37 -6.65 19.07
N PHE A 138 31.23 -6.89 18.41
CA PHE A 138 30.48 -5.82 17.72
C PHE A 138 29.99 -4.76 18.70
N ALA A 139 30.19 -3.49 18.32
CA ALA A 139 29.70 -2.33 19.05
C ALA A 139 28.26 -1.94 18.65
N ALA A 140 27.83 -2.34 17.45
CA ALA A 140 26.48 -2.12 16.94
C ALA A 140 26.12 -3.14 15.85
N ALA A 141 24.83 -3.31 15.56
CA ALA A 141 24.34 -4.12 14.46
C ALA A 141 23.16 -3.46 13.76
N TRP A 142 23.13 -3.52 12.43
CA TRP A 142 21.94 -3.24 11.62
C TRP A 142 21.41 -4.58 11.08
N CYS A 143 20.21 -4.96 11.54
CA CYS A 143 19.47 -6.15 11.10
C CYS A 143 18.18 -5.71 10.40
N ASP A 144 17.78 -6.41 9.33
CA ASP A 144 16.60 -6.00 8.56
C ASP A 144 15.26 -6.45 9.20
N GLU A 145 15.09 -7.73 9.58
CA GLU A 145 13.73 -8.27 9.83
C GLU A 145 13.63 -9.41 10.89
N ILE A 146 12.44 -9.55 11.49
CA ILE A 146 12.04 -10.66 12.39
C ILE A 146 10.73 -11.30 11.91
N GLY A 147 10.73 -12.62 11.71
CA GLY A 147 9.55 -13.40 11.34
C GLY A 147 9.91 -14.74 10.72
N CYS A 148 8.91 -15.56 10.44
CA CYS A 148 9.03 -16.74 9.58
C CYS A 148 7.77 -16.90 8.72
N GLY A 149 7.88 -17.67 7.63
CA GLY A 149 6.72 -18.08 6.85
C GLY A 149 5.73 -18.89 7.69
N ALA A 150 4.44 -18.75 7.42
CA ALA A 150 3.38 -19.56 8.02
C ALA A 150 3.27 -20.93 7.33
N VAL A 151 4.37 -21.67 7.36
CA VAL A 151 4.53 -22.98 6.73
C VAL A 151 5.06 -23.95 7.78
N ASP A 152 4.69 -25.23 7.68
CA ASP A 152 5.15 -26.29 8.58
C ASP A 152 6.67 -26.16 8.81
N LYS A 153 7.08 -26.11 10.09
CA LYS A 153 8.48 -25.92 10.49
C LYS A 153 9.15 -24.67 9.91
N GLY A 154 8.40 -23.59 9.67
CA GLY A 154 8.92 -22.29 9.20
C GLY A 154 10.09 -21.77 10.04
N ALA A 155 10.08 -22.05 11.34
CA ALA A 155 11.17 -21.69 12.25
C ALA A 155 12.54 -22.35 11.91
N ASN A 156 12.57 -23.47 11.18
CA ASN A 156 13.81 -24.16 10.83
C ASN A 156 14.65 -23.39 9.80
N GLN A 157 13.99 -22.64 8.93
CA GLN A 157 14.60 -21.72 7.97
C GLN A 157 13.67 -20.52 7.81
N PRO A 158 13.73 -19.53 8.72
CA PRO A 158 12.76 -18.44 8.78
C PRO A 158 12.65 -17.60 7.50
N ASN A 159 13.66 -17.65 6.65
CA ASN A 159 13.73 -16.90 5.40
C ASN A 159 13.06 -17.61 4.21
N ILE A 160 12.85 -18.94 4.26
CA ILE A 160 12.30 -19.71 3.13
C ILE A 160 10.77 -19.76 3.16
N PHE A 161 10.14 -19.48 2.01
CA PHE A 161 8.69 -19.60 1.81
C PHE A 161 8.37 -19.93 0.34
N GLY A 162 7.13 -20.36 0.06
CA GLY A 162 6.73 -20.75 -1.30
C GLY A 162 6.38 -19.52 -2.15
N ASP A 163 7.35 -18.97 -2.87
CA ASP A 163 7.17 -17.91 -3.87
C ASP A 163 8.06 -18.15 -5.08
N ASN A 164 7.48 -18.66 -6.17
CA ASN A 164 8.19 -18.99 -7.41
C ASN A 164 8.86 -17.80 -8.13
N LYS A 165 8.59 -16.57 -7.71
CA LYS A 165 9.22 -15.35 -8.24
C LYS A 165 10.44 -14.92 -7.42
N SER A 166 10.63 -15.51 -6.23
CA SER A 166 11.63 -15.10 -5.27
C SER A 166 12.79 -16.09 -5.25
N ALA A 167 13.99 -15.62 -4.87
CA ALA A 167 15.17 -16.47 -4.73
C ALA A 167 15.05 -17.41 -3.51
N GLU A 168 14.14 -17.05 -2.61
CA GLU A 168 13.76 -17.69 -1.36
C GLU A 168 12.67 -18.77 -1.54
N ASP A 169 12.31 -19.10 -2.80
CA ASP A 169 11.38 -20.20 -3.12
C ASP A 169 11.89 -21.52 -2.55
N GLY A 170 11.06 -22.17 -1.75
CA GLY A 170 11.37 -23.50 -1.26
C GLY A 170 10.53 -23.94 -0.09
N ARG A 171 11.07 -24.93 0.62
CA ARG A 171 10.49 -25.46 1.85
C ARG A 171 11.54 -25.44 2.94
N PRO A 172 11.21 -25.01 4.17
CA PRO A 172 12.12 -25.10 5.29
C PRO A 172 12.61 -26.53 5.51
N TYR A 173 13.76 -26.69 6.17
CA TYR A 173 14.32 -28.01 6.45
C TYR A 173 13.30 -28.93 7.15
N PHE A 174 13.13 -30.13 6.58
CA PHE A 174 12.20 -31.17 7.03
C PHE A 174 10.71 -30.79 6.97
N SER A 175 10.36 -29.65 6.36
CA SER A 175 8.99 -29.18 6.21
C SER A 175 8.19 -30.01 5.21
N ALA A 176 6.92 -30.27 5.53
CA ALA A 176 5.94 -30.79 4.59
C ALA A 176 5.50 -29.75 3.54
N GLY A 177 5.82 -28.46 3.75
CA GLY A 177 5.43 -27.33 2.90
C GLY A 177 3.96 -26.92 3.03
N THR A 178 3.25 -27.44 4.04
CA THR A 178 1.84 -27.14 4.29
C THR A 178 1.67 -25.86 5.09
N PRO A 179 0.58 -25.08 4.90
CA PRO A 179 0.30 -23.91 5.74
C PRO A 179 0.25 -24.25 7.23
N ASP A 180 0.94 -23.45 8.03
CA ASP A 180 0.95 -23.54 9.50
C ASP A 180 1.09 -22.13 10.09
N ALA A 181 -0.04 -21.50 10.44
CA ALA A 181 -0.03 -20.21 11.10
C ALA A 181 0.38 -20.31 12.59
N LEU A 182 0.29 -21.50 13.19
CA LEU A 182 0.65 -21.69 14.59
C LEU A 182 2.16 -21.54 14.78
N ILE A 183 2.99 -22.15 13.92
CA ILE A 183 4.45 -22.04 14.05
C ILE A 183 4.91 -20.59 13.91
N GLN A 184 4.34 -19.83 12.98
CA GLN A 184 4.61 -18.40 12.85
C GLN A 184 4.26 -17.64 14.14
N ARG A 185 3.08 -17.89 14.71
CA ARG A 185 2.70 -17.32 16.00
C ARG A 185 3.68 -17.71 17.12
N GLN A 186 4.11 -18.97 17.17
CA GLN A 186 5.06 -19.42 18.21
C GLN A 186 6.44 -18.76 18.08
N VAL A 187 6.94 -18.54 16.85
CA VAL A 187 8.20 -17.80 16.64
C VAL A 187 8.09 -16.38 17.18
N LEU A 188 7.01 -15.66 16.84
CA LEU A 188 6.79 -14.30 17.33
C LEU A 188 6.61 -14.26 18.84
N ARG A 189 5.84 -15.19 19.42
CA ARG A 189 5.66 -15.33 20.87
C ARG A 189 6.99 -15.60 21.59
N ALA A 190 7.80 -16.52 21.06
CA ALA A 190 9.08 -16.89 21.66
C ALA A 190 10.04 -15.70 21.69
N HIS A 191 10.13 -14.93 20.60
CA HIS A 191 10.90 -13.70 20.58
C HIS A 191 10.36 -12.65 21.55
N HIS A 192 9.04 -12.42 21.53
CA HIS A 192 8.42 -11.46 22.44
C HIS A 192 8.67 -11.81 23.92
N GLN A 193 8.51 -13.07 24.31
CA GLN A 193 8.80 -13.54 25.67
C GLN A 193 10.28 -13.41 26.02
N ARG A 194 11.18 -13.86 25.12
CA ARG A 194 12.64 -13.80 25.31
C ARG A 194 13.10 -12.37 25.58
N TRP A 195 12.58 -11.40 24.82
CA TRP A 195 12.97 -10.01 24.94
C TRP A 195 12.24 -9.27 26.07
N ASN A 196 11.10 -9.77 26.56
CA ASN A 196 10.45 -9.22 27.77
C ASN A 196 11.06 -9.75 29.08
N ASP A 197 11.77 -10.87 29.06
CA ASP A 197 12.41 -11.43 30.25
C ASP A 197 13.72 -10.69 30.56
N SER A 198 13.71 -9.88 31.62
CA SER A 198 14.90 -9.13 32.08
C SER A 198 16.13 -9.97 32.43
N THR A 199 15.96 -11.29 32.68
CA THR A 199 17.08 -12.21 32.93
C THR A 199 17.76 -12.66 31.63
N LEU A 200 17.03 -12.61 30.53
CA LEU A 200 17.44 -13.05 29.19
C LEU A 200 17.72 -11.87 28.24
N ASN A 201 17.15 -10.72 28.57
CA ASN A 201 17.33 -9.41 27.95
C ASN A 201 17.72 -8.38 29.04
N PRO A 202 19.02 -8.28 29.38
CA PRO A 202 19.51 -7.31 30.35
C PRO A 202 19.08 -5.88 29.98
N ALA A 203 18.93 -5.01 30.99
CA ALA A 203 18.48 -3.64 30.80
C ALA A 203 19.32 -2.91 29.73
N GLY A 204 18.66 -2.44 28.67
CA GLY A 204 19.33 -1.79 27.53
C GLY A 204 19.98 -2.77 26.54
N MET A 205 19.43 -3.95 26.29
CA MET A 205 19.85 -4.77 25.13
C MET A 205 18.80 -4.68 24.01
N VAL A 206 17.56 -5.07 24.26
CA VAL A 206 16.41 -4.90 23.34
C VAL A 206 15.26 -4.20 24.07
N ASP A 207 14.56 -3.27 23.43
CA ASP A 207 13.31 -2.70 23.95
C ASP A 207 12.12 -3.58 23.48
N PRO A 208 11.47 -4.35 24.37
CA PRO A 208 10.39 -5.25 23.98
C PRO A 208 9.10 -4.53 23.57
N GLU A 209 8.88 -3.27 23.98
CA GLU A 209 7.72 -2.47 23.54
C GLU A 209 7.85 -2.03 22.06
N ARG A 210 9.03 -2.23 21.46
CA ARG A 210 9.36 -1.84 20.09
C ARG A 210 9.79 -3.03 19.23
N LEU A 211 9.10 -4.15 19.40
CA LEU A 211 9.21 -5.32 18.51
C LEU A 211 8.19 -5.22 17.38
N TYR A 212 8.66 -5.07 16.15
CA TYR A 212 7.82 -4.97 14.95
C TYR A 212 8.06 -6.18 14.05
N CYS A 213 6.97 -6.82 13.63
CA CYS A 213 7.02 -8.08 12.91
C CYS A 213 6.97 -7.85 11.39
N TRP A 214 7.72 -8.65 10.63
CA TRP A 214 7.74 -8.61 9.18
C TRP A 214 6.35 -8.86 8.55
N THR A 215 6.08 -8.20 7.41
CA THR A 215 4.87 -8.40 6.56
C THR A 215 3.50 -8.24 7.25
N TRP A 216 3.38 -7.27 8.15
CA TRP A 216 2.07 -6.67 8.41
C TRP A 216 1.69 -5.74 7.24
N ASP A 217 0.58 -6.03 6.57
CA ASP A 217 0.09 -5.30 5.39
C ASP A 217 -1.22 -4.58 5.71
N ALA A 218 -1.35 -3.33 5.21
CA ALA A 218 -2.54 -2.52 5.34
C ALA A 218 -3.69 -2.93 4.39
N ARG A 219 -3.42 -3.79 3.40
CA ARG A 219 -4.45 -4.35 2.52
C ARG A 219 -5.55 -5.03 3.36
N PRO A 220 -6.83 -4.75 3.10
CA PRO A 220 -7.91 -5.22 3.97
C PRO A 220 -8.09 -6.74 3.86
N TYR A 221 -8.20 -7.41 5.00
CA TYR A 221 -8.56 -8.83 5.06
C TYR A 221 -10.10 -8.98 5.11
N PRO A 222 -10.72 -9.96 4.43
CA PRO A 222 -10.13 -11.03 3.62
C PRO A 222 -9.90 -10.64 2.16
N VAL A 223 -10.11 -9.36 1.79
CA VAL A 223 -9.97 -8.91 0.41
C VAL A 223 -8.59 -9.32 -0.09
N PHE A 224 -7.50 -8.87 0.55
CA PHE A 224 -6.20 -9.56 0.45
C PHE A 224 -6.20 -10.74 1.44
N PRO A 225 -5.86 -11.95 0.99
CA PRO A 225 -5.24 -12.30 -0.30
C PRO A 225 -6.20 -12.82 -1.39
N ALA A 226 -7.53 -12.68 -1.24
CA ALA A 226 -8.52 -13.30 -2.11
C ALA A 226 -8.58 -12.78 -3.57
N LEU A 227 -8.37 -11.48 -3.83
CA LEU A 227 -8.35 -10.92 -5.20
C LEU A 227 -6.99 -11.07 -5.89
N THR A 228 -6.70 -12.27 -6.38
CA THR A 228 -5.46 -12.55 -7.13
C THR A 228 -5.37 -11.84 -8.49
N GLU A 229 -6.48 -11.32 -9.01
CA GLU A 229 -6.48 -10.45 -10.20
C GLU A 229 -5.99 -9.03 -9.90
N VAL A 230 -6.11 -8.58 -8.64
CA VAL A 230 -5.64 -7.27 -8.18
C VAL A 230 -4.22 -7.39 -7.62
N TRP A 231 -3.92 -8.46 -6.86
CA TRP A 231 -2.60 -8.66 -6.27
C TRP A 231 -1.92 -9.94 -6.77
N SER A 232 -0.73 -9.76 -7.33
CA SER A 232 0.05 -10.84 -7.93
C SER A 232 0.69 -11.82 -6.93
N ASP A 233 0.62 -11.52 -5.63
CA ASP A 233 1.22 -12.24 -4.50
C ASP A 233 0.18 -12.92 -3.58
N GLY A 234 -1.11 -12.84 -3.90
CA GLY A 234 -2.17 -13.39 -3.04
C GLY A 234 -2.04 -14.91 -2.81
N THR A 235 -1.53 -15.66 -3.78
CA THR A 235 -1.29 -17.11 -3.64
C THR A 235 -0.25 -17.44 -2.57
N ASN A 236 0.71 -16.53 -2.36
CA ASN A 236 1.83 -16.76 -1.46
C ASN A 236 1.46 -16.47 0.00
N HIS A 237 0.28 -15.87 0.24
CA HIS A 237 -0.17 -15.57 1.60
C HIS A 237 -0.19 -16.82 2.47
N ALA A 238 -0.73 -17.94 1.97
CA ALA A 238 -0.98 -19.16 2.75
C ALA A 238 0.25 -19.72 3.48
N THR A 239 1.45 -19.59 2.91
CA THR A 239 2.72 -20.10 3.46
C THR A 239 3.77 -19.02 3.71
N GLY A 240 3.58 -17.82 3.17
CA GLY A 240 4.48 -16.69 3.33
C GLY A 240 4.36 -16.01 4.69
N HIS A 241 5.17 -14.96 4.89
CA HIS A 241 5.31 -14.27 6.17
C HIS A 241 4.10 -13.40 6.55
N TRP A 242 3.21 -13.07 5.61
CA TRP A 242 2.10 -12.14 5.80
C TRP A 242 1.32 -12.36 7.10
N LEU A 243 1.21 -11.32 7.93
CA LEU A 243 0.48 -11.36 9.19
C LEU A 243 -0.97 -10.94 9.05
N THR A 244 -1.31 -10.28 7.94
CA THR A 244 -2.66 -9.78 7.64
C THR A 244 -3.65 -10.93 7.65
N GLY A 245 -4.64 -10.84 8.54
CA GLY A 245 -5.61 -11.90 8.78
C GLY A 245 -5.12 -13.06 9.64
N ARG A 246 -3.89 -13.09 10.16
CA ARG A 246 -3.45 -14.10 11.15
C ARG A 246 -3.36 -13.53 12.56
N LEU A 247 -3.18 -12.22 12.66
CA LEU A 247 -3.28 -11.50 13.92
C LEU A 247 -4.68 -11.68 14.53
N GLY A 248 -4.71 -11.87 15.86
CA GLY A 248 -5.94 -12.13 16.62
C GLY A 248 -6.24 -13.62 16.85
N GLY A 249 -5.65 -14.54 16.08
CA GLY A 249 -5.75 -15.97 16.37
C GLY A 249 -4.95 -16.36 17.62
N LEU A 250 -5.42 -17.36 18.36
CA LEU A 250 -4.82 -17.87 19.59
C LEU A 250 -4.33 -19.32 19.44
N ALA A 251 -3.20 -19.63 20.06
CA ALA A 251 -2.76 -21.01 20.22
C ALA A 251 -3.58 -21.72 21.32
N SER A 252 -3.59 -23.06 21.31
CA SER A 252 -4.40 -23.86 22.24
C SER A 252 -4.06 -23.60 23.71
N ASP A 253 -2.77 -23.40 24.02
CA ASP A 253 -2.27 -23.07 25.35
C ASP A 253 -2.72 -21.68 25.82
N GLU A 254 -2.72 -20.69 24.94
CA GLU A 254 -3.16 -19.33 25.26
C GLU A 254 -4.65 -19.28 25.54
N LEU A 255 -5.43 -19.97 24.72
CA LEU A 255 -6.87 -20.05 24.90
C LEU A 255 -7.22 -20.83 26.17
N ALA A 256 -6.52 -21.94 26.44
CA ALA A 256 -6.70 -22.70 27.66
C ALA A 256 -6.34 -21.88 28.92
N HIS A 257 -5.25 -21.13 28.86
CA HIS A 257 -4.84 -20.25 29.96
C HIS A 257 -5.85 -19.13 30.20
N ALA A 258 -6.32 -18.47 29.13
CA ALA A 258 -7.33 -17.42 29.23
C ALA A 258 -8.62 -17.93 29.89
N VAL A 259 -9.14 -19.07 29.43
CA VAL A 259 -10.33 -19.69 30.01
C VAL A 259 -10.08 -20.09 31.47
N ALA A 260 -8.95 -20.73 31.78
CA ALA A 260 -8.65 -21.17 33.14
C ALA A 260 -8.56 -19.99 34.13
N SER A 261 -8.01 -18.86 33.68
CA SER A 261 -7.86 -17.65 34.50
C SER A 261 -9.21 -17.03 34.90
N GLU A 262 -10.25 -17.16 34.08
CA GLU A 262 -11.60 -16.69 34.43
C GLU A 262 -12.26 -17.52 35.54
N PHE A 263 -11.78 -18.75 35.77
CA PHE A 263 -12.30 -19.69 36.75
C PHE A 263 -11.31 -19.94 37.90
N ASP A 264 -10.34 -19.05 38.11
CA ASP A 264 -9.30 -19.16 39.14
C ASP A 264 -8.60 -20.54 39.16
N SER A 265 -8.42 -21.13 37.98
CA SER A 265 -7.88 -22.48 37.79
C SER A 265 -6.52 -22.43 37.10
N LEU A 266 -5.64 -23.38 37.46
CA LEU A 266 -4.33 -23.51 36.83
C LEU A 266 -4.39 -24.57 35.73
N VAL A 267 -4.17 -24.16 34.48
CA VAL A 267 -4.04 -25.06 33.32
C VAL A 267 -2.70 -24.81 32.64
N PHE A 268 -1.93 -25.88 32.44
CA PHE A 268 -0.68 -25.86 31.68
C PHE A 268 -0.79 -26.75 30.45
N ALA A 269 -0.52 -26.21 29.27
CA ALA A 269 -0.51 -26.98 28.03
C ALA A 269 0.60 -26.48 27.10
N ALA A 270 1.15 -27.37 26.29
CA ALA A 270 1.96 -26.95 25.15
C ALA A 270 1.05 -26.50 24.00
N PRO A 271 1.47 -25.52 23.18
CA PRO A 271 0.75 -25.14 21.97
C PRO A 271 0.63 -26.35 21.03
N SER A 272 -0.57 -26.58 20.52
CA SER A 272 -0.84 -27.64 19.54
C SER A 272 -1.74 -27.13 18.42
N ALA A 273 -1.45 -27.54 17.19
CA ALA A 273 -2.19 -27.14 16.00
C ALA A 273 -3.62 -27.70 16.04
N PRO A 274 -4.63 -27.05 15.44
CA PRO A 274 -4.50 -25.84 14.63
C PRO A 274 -4.46 -24.54 15.46
N LEU A 275 -4.05 -23.44 14.82
CA LEU A 275 -4.32 -22.09 15.33
C LEU A 275 -5.83 -21.82 15.30
N ILE A 276 -6.38 -21.26 16.38
CA ILE A 276 -7.82 -20.99 16.51
C ILE A 276 -8.06 -19.50 16.23
N GLY A 277 -8.84 -19.19 15.19
CA GLY A 277 -9.15 -17.80 14.81
C GLY A 277 -10.19 -17.13 15.72
N GLY A 278 -10.93 -17.94 16.49
CA GLY A 278 -11.96 -17.48 17.42
C GLY A 278 -12.75 -18.64 18.00
N LEU A 279 -13.36 -18.43 19.17
CA LEU A 279 -14.24 -19.38 19.86
C LEU A 279 -15.38 -18.58 20.48
N THR A 280 -16.63 -18.98 20.24
CA THR A 280 -17.79 -18.35 20.87
C THR A 280 -18.34 -19.22 21.98
N VAL A 281 -18.40 -18.68 23.20
CA VAL A 281 -19.02 -19.33 24.36
C VAL A 281 -20.41 -18.72 24.55
N SER A 282 -21.45 -19.54 24.36
CA SER A 282 -22.84 -19.08 24.45
C SER A 282 -23.42 -19.43 25.82
N GLY A 283 -23.71 -18.41 26.63
CA GLY A 283 -24.36 -18.57 27.94
C GLY A 283 -23.42 -18.99 29.06
N ALA A 284 -24.00 -19.38 30.20
CA ALA A 284 -23.25 -19.90 31.34
C ALA A 284 -22.82 -21.35 31.07
N GLY A 285 -21.51 -21.60 31.06
CA GLY A 285 -20.90 -22.92 30.89
C GLY A 285 -19.78 -23.14 31.90
N THR A 286 -19.27 -24.36 31.98
CA THR A 286 -18.10 -24.67 32.82
C THR A 286 -16.80 -24.47 32.05
N ALA A 287 -15.70 -24.16 32.75
CA ALA A 287 -14.36 -24.14 32.15
C ALA A 287 -14.07 -25.45 31.39
N ARG A 288 -14.53 -26.58 31.94
CA ARG A 288 -14.37 -27.90 31.32
C ARG A 288 -14.98 -27.95 29.92
N ASP A 289 -16.21 -27.50 29.73
CA ASP A 289 -16.91 -27.60 28.43
C ASP A 289 -16.13 -26.84 27.32
N VAL A 290 -15.58 -25.69 27.70
CA VAL A 290 -14.77 -24.84 26.82
C VAL A 290 -13.40 -25.46 26.55
N LEU A 291 -12.71 -25.92 27.60
CA LEU A 291 -11.37 -26.53 27.49
C LEU A 291 -11.39 -27.87 26.75
N GLU A 292 -12.39 -28.72 26.97
CA GLU A 292 -12.54 -29.99 26.24
C GLU A 292 -12.71 -29.73 24.74
N THR A 293 -13.49 -28.70 24.35
CA THR A 293 -13.60 -28.29 22.94
C THR A 293 -12.24 -27.95 22.33
N VAL A 294 -11.42 -27.16 23.05
CA VAL A 294 -10.09 -26.74 22.59
C VAL A 294 -9.12 -27.93 22.51
N PHE A 295 -9.11 -28.80 23.51
CA PHE A 295 -8.20 -29.94 23.56
C PHE A 295 -8.57 -31.04 22.58
N ASP A 296 -9.87 -31.31 22.36
CA ASP A 296 -10.32 -32.24 21.33
C ASP A 296 -9.88 -31.79 19.94
N LEU A 297 -10.10 -30.51 19.62
CA LEU A 297 -9.67 -29.89 18.36
C LEU A 297 -8.17 -30.04 18.12
N THR A 298 -7.37 -29.96 19.19
CA THR A 298 -5.90 -29.85 19.12
C THR A 298 -5.18 -31.16 19.42
N GLY A 299 -5.91 -32.26 19.66
CA GLY A 299 -5.32 -33.57 19.92
C GLY A 299 -4.79 -33.77 21.32
N GLN A 300 -5.28 -32.99 22.28
CA GLN A 300 -4.83 -33.01 23.65
C GLN A 300 -5.91 -33.65 24.55
N LYS A 301 -5.51 -34.11 25.74
CA LYS A 301 -6.43 -34.47 26.83
C LYS A 301 -6.09 -33.68 28.07
N LEU A 302 -7.12 -33.32 28.80
CA LEU A 302 -6.97 -32.69 30.09
C LEU A 302 -6.79 -33.75 31.18
N ALA A 303 -5.69 -33.67 31.93
CA ALA A 303 -5.40 -34.53 33.08
C ALA A 303 -5.09 -33.69 34.32
N ALA A 304 -5.41 -34.18 35.51
CA ALA A 304 -4.99 -33.55 36.76
C ALA A 304 -3.58 -34.02 37.14
N ARG A 305 -2.66 -33.08 37.42
CA ARG A 305 -1.33 -33.37 37.94
C ARG A 305 -1.01 -32.39 39.08
N GLY A 306 -0.91 -32.92 40.30
CA GLY A 306 -0.77 -32.09 41.49
C GLY A 306 -2.00 -31.21 41.71
N ASP A 307 -1.77 -29.90 41.82
CA ASP A 307 -2.78 -28.85 42.01
C ASP A 307 -3.21 -28.17 40.69
N ALA A 308 -2.69 -28.64 39.55
CA ALA A 308 -2.99 -28.07 38.25
C ALA A 308 -3.58 -29.09 37.28
N MET A 309 -4.26 -28.58 36.27
CA MET A 309 -4.67 -29.35 35.10
C MET A 309 -3.61 -29.22 34.01
N VAL A 310 -3.34 -30.31 33.29
CA VAL A 310 -2.32 -30.36 32.25
C VAL A 310 -2.91 -30.88 30.95
N GLY A 311 -2.69 -30.15 29.86
CA GLY A 311 -3.04 -30.57 28.50
C GLY A 311 -1.95 -31.47 27.91
N LEU A 312 -2.24 -32.77 27.83
CA LEU A 312 -1.31 -33.79 27.34
C LEU A 312 -1.61 -34.11 25.88
N ALA A 313 -0.60 -34.07 25.01
CA ALA A 313 -0.74 -34.51 23.62
C ALA A 313 -1.01 -36.02 23.57
N GLN A 314 -2.12 -36.43 22.96
CA GLN A 314 -2.51 -37.83 22.87
C GLN A 314 -1.48 -38.64 22.08
N GLY A 315 -1.10 -39.82 22.59
CA GLY A 315 -0.19 -40.72 21.90
C GLY A 315 1.27 -40.23 21.80
N ALA A 316 1.61 -39.13 22.49
CA ALA A 316 2.99 -38.67 22.64
C ALA A 316 3.76 -39.52 23.67
N GLY A 317 5.10 -39.47 23.64
CA GLY A 317 5.95 -40.18 24.59
C GLY A 317 6.20 -41.66 24.26
N LYS A 318 7.24 -42.23 24.89
CA LYS A 318 7.62 -43.64 24.74
C LYS A 318 6.67 -44.52 25.57
N ALA A 319 6.21 -45.63 25.00
CA ALA A 319 5.45 -46.61 25.77
C ALA A 319 6.34 -47.31 26.79
N ILE A 320 5.83 -47.42 28.03
CA ILE A 320 6.43 -48.16 29.11
C ILE A 320 6.08 -49.64 28.91
N GLU A 321 7.09 -50.48 28.75
CA GLU A 321 6.90 -51.92 28.66
C GLU A 321 6.61 -52.49 30.05
N LEU A 322 5.49 -53.19 30.16
CA LEU A 322 5.05 -53.90 31.36
C LEU A 322 5.03 -55.39 31.05
N GLU A 323 5.83 -56.15 31.80
CA GLU A 323 5.87 -57.60 31.74
C GLU A 323 4.71 -58.21 32.56
N TYR A 324 4.33 -59.45 32.22
CA TYR A 324 3.22 -60.16 32.87
C TYR A 324 3.41 -60.27 34.39
N GLU A 325 4.65 -60.48 34.82
CA GLU A 325 5.07 -60.68 36.21
C GLU A 325 4.85 -59.44 37.09
N ILE A 326 4.73 -58.26 36.49
CA ILE A 326 4.49 -57.00 37.20
C ILE A 326 2.99 -56.79 37.47
N LEU A 327 2.10 -57.50 36.75
CA LEU A 327 0.66 -57.35 36.92
C LEU A 327 0.18 -57.96 38.24
N ALA A 328 -0.73 -57.28 38.92
CA ALA A 328 -1.32 -57.78 40.14
C ALA A 328 -2.39 -58.84 39.84
N SER A 329 -2.27 -60.00 40.50
CA SER A 329 -3.32 -61.01 40.49
C SER A 329 -4.47 -60.59 41.40
N THR A 330 -5.70 -60.70 40.89
CA THR A 330 -6.94 -60.40 41.62
C THR A 330 -7.97 -61.49 41.32
N ASP A 331 -9.18 -61.38 41.88
CA ASP A 331 -10.30 -62.27 41.53
C ASP A 331 -10.85 -62.04 40.11
N ALA A 332 -10.38 -61.00 39.41
CA ALA A 332 -10.69 -60.71 38.01
C ALA A 332 -9.60 -61.25 37.06
N PRO A 333 -9.89 -61.40 35.75
CA PRO A 333 -8.88 -61.73 34.75
C PRO A 333 -7.69 -60.76 34.80
N VAL A 334 -6.46 -61.29 34.64
CA VAL A 334 -5.22 -60.49 34.67
C VAL A 334 -5.24 -59.34 33.63
N LEU A 335 -5.87 -59.60 32.48
CA LEU A 335 -6.11 -58.62 31.45
C LEU A 335 -7.50 -58.84 30.85
N LEU A 336 -8.32 -57.80 30.83
CA LEU A 336 -9.57 -57.76 30.10
C LEU A 336 -9.41 -56.81 28.92
N ARG A 337 -9.64 -57.29 27.69
CA ARG A 337 -9.63 -56.44 26.49
C ARG A 337 -11.03 -56.39 25.88
N ARG A 338 -11.54 -55.18 25.66
CA ARG A 338 -12.82 -54.92 24.97
C ARG A 338 -12.54 -54.21 23.66
N ARG A 339 -13.06 -54.75 22.56
CA ARG A 339 -13.01 -54.14 21.22
C ARG A 339 -14.42 -53.91 20.72
N SER A 340 -14.71 -52.68 20.28
CA SER A 340 -15.93 -52.36 19.53
C SER A 340 -15.98 -53.10 18.20
N ASP A 341 -17.19 -53.34 17.69
CA ASP A 341 -17.38 -53.85 16.34
C ASP A 341 -16.72 -52.89 15.33
N GLY A 342 -16.03 -53.46 14.34
CA GLY A 342 -15.43 -52.67 13.26
C GLY A 342 -16.47 -51.87 12.47
N ALA A 343 -17.72 -52.37 12.38
CA ALA A 343 -18.81 -51.69 11.69
C ALA A 343 -19.29 -50.41 12.41
N GLU A 344 -19.06 -50.29 13.72
CA GLU A 344 -19.44 -49.12 14.52
C GLU A 344 -18.37 -48.02 14.48
N LYS A 345 -17.16 -48.32 14.00
CA LYS A 345 -16.05 -47.35 13.95
C LYS A 345 -16.32 -46.29 12.88
N PRO A 346 -16.34 -44.99 13.24
CA PRO A 346 -16.53 -43.93 12.27
C PRO A 346 -15.45 -43.97 11.19
N ALA A 347 -15.88 -43.92 9.93
CA ALA A 347 -15.00 -43.79 8.78
C ALA A 347 -15.08 -42.41 8.13
N ARG A 348 -16.08 -41.61 8.51
CA ARG A 348 -16.31 -40.26 8.01
C ARG A 348 -16.66 -39.33 9.15
N LEU A 349 -16.12 -38.12 9.12
CA LEU A 349 -16.49 -37.05 10.04
C LEU A 349 -16.72 -35.76 9.27
N THR A 350 -17.81 -35.06 9.61
CA THR A 350 -18.05 -33.68 9.18
C THR A 350 -17.96 -32.74 10.37
N LEU A 351 -17.06 -31.78 10.29
CA LEU A 351 -16.86 -30.73 11.28
C LEU A 351 -17.52 -29.43 10.79
N GLY A 352 -18.57 -28.99 11.47
CA GLY A 352 -19.13 -27.65 11.32
C GLY A 352 -18.30 -26.61 12.10
N HIS A 353 -17.95 -25.52 11.44
CA HIS A 353 -17.20 -24.38 12.00
C HIS A 353 -17.66 -23.07 11.35
N PHE A 354 -17.13 -21.93 11.80
CA PHE A 354 -17.27 -20.65 11.11
C PHE A 354 -16.05 -20.39 10.23
N ASP A 355 -16.29 -19.91 9.01
CA ASP A 355 -15.24 -19.55 8.06
C ASP A 355 -15.15 -18.02 7.93
N ARG A 356 -14.07 -17.47 8.49
CA ARG A 356 -13.81 -16.03 8.49
C ARG A 356 -13.58 -15.46 7.09
N GLU A 357 -13.03 -16.25 6.17
CA GLU A 357 -12.86 -15.84 4.77
C GLU A 357 -14.21 -15.71 4.05
N ARG A 358 -15.26 -16.30 4.61
CA ARG A 358 -16.63 -16.24 4.11
C ARG A 358 -17.53 -15.38 4.98
N ASP A 359 -17.01 -14.32 5.58
CA ASP A 359 -17.80 -13.40 6.43
C ASP A 359 -18.40 -14.11 7.65
N TYR A 360 -17.59 -14.95 8.29
CA TYR A 360 -17.97 -15.76 9.45
C TYR A 360 -19.20 -16.66 9.24
N LEU A 361 -19.52 -16.99 7.98
CA LEU A 361 -20.60 -17.92 7.67
C LEU A 361 -20.24 -19.33 8.14
N ALA A 362 -21.27 -20.10 8.50
CA ALA A 362 -21.11 -21.51 8.82
C ALA A 362 -20.57 -22.29 7.61
N ALA A 363 -19.55 -23.10 7.85
CA ALA A 363 -18.87 -23.94 6.88
C ALA A 363 -18.71 -25.36 7.43
N THR A 364 -18.40 -26.29 6.56
CA THR A 364 -18.21 -27.70 6.93
C THR A 364 -16.95 -28.25 6.27
N SER A 365 -16.09 -28.85 7.08
CA SER A 365 -14.93 -29.62 6.62
C SER A 365 -15.18 -31.11 6.83
N ALA A 366 -14.73 -31.95 5.91
CA ALA A 366 -14.96 -33.39 5.96
C ALA A 366 -13.64 -34.17 5.97
N ALA A 367 -13.56 -35.16 6.86
CA ALA A 367 -12.51 -36.16 6.88
C ALA A 367 -13.09 -37.52 6.54
N ILE A 368 -12.35 -38.29 5.73
CA ILE A 368 -12.79 -39.60 5.24
C ILE A 368 -11.60 -40.56 5.34
N ARG A 369 -11.86 -41.73 5.91
CA ARG A 369 -10.93 -42.86 5.89
C ARG A 369 -11.29 -43.85 4.77
N PRO A 370 -10.33 -44.66 4.30
CA PRO A 370 -10.57 -45.64 3.25
C PRO A 370 -11.57 -46.75 3.64
N GLU A 371 -11.71 -47.04 4.93
CA GLU A 371 -12.62 -48.08 5.41
C GLU A 371 -14.11 -47.69 5.30
N GLN A 372 -15.01 -48.67 5.34
CA GLN A 372 -16.44 -48.41 5.44
C GLN A 372 -16.85 -48.23 6.89
N GLY A 373 -17.70 -47.23 7.16
CA GLY A 373 -18.18 -46.95 8.51
C GLY A 373 -19.18 -45.80 8.56
N PRO A 374 -19.82 -45.58 9.73
CA PRO A 374 -20.75 -44.50 9.94
C PRO A 374 -20.12 -43.12 9.75
N LEU A 375 -20.99 -42.15 9.44
CA LEU A 375 -20.68 -40.72 9.44
C LEU A 375 -20.98 -40.16 10.84
N VAL A 376 -20.04 -39.40 11.39
CA VAL A 376 -20.22 -38.59 12.60
C VAL A 376 -20.23 -37.12 12.22
N THR A 377 -21.16 -36.36 12.78
CA THR A 377 -21.23 -34.90 12.60
C THR A 377 -20.95 -34.22 13.93
N GLN A 378 -20.01 -33.28 13.94
CA GLN A 378 -19.67 -32.47 15.09
C GLN A 378 -19.71 -31.00 14.67
N ASN A 379 -20.42 -30.17 15.42
CA ASN A 379 -20.48 -28.73 15.17
C ASN A 379 -19.82 -28.03 16.34
N LEU A 380 -18.75 -27.31 16.08
CA LEU A 380 -18.00 -26.59 17.10
C LEU A 380 -18.12 -25.09 16.87
N PRO A 381 -18.32 -24.29 17.93
CA PRO A 381 -18.50 -22.84 17.83
C PRO A 381 -17.15 -22.12 17.64
N VAL A 382 -16.33 -22.59 16.70
CA VAL A 382 -14.97 -22.11 16.44
C VAL A 382 -14.83 -21.52 15.06
N VAL A 383 -13.95 -20.53 14.95
CA VAL A 383 -13.51 -19.93 13.69
C VAL A 383 -12.20 -20.60 13.31
N LEU A 384 -12.20 -21.32 12.19
CA LEU A 384 -11.04 -22.02 11.67
C LEU A 384 -10.87 -21.66 10.19
N ASP A 385 -9.62 -21.41 9.79
CA ASP A 385 -9.27 -21.33 8.37
C ASP A 385 -9.36 -22.74 7.73
N SER A 386 -9.48 -22.83 6.41
CA SER A 386 -9.79 -24.09 5.70
C SER A 386 -8.81 -25.23 6.02
N GLY A 387 -7.50 -24.94 6.03
CA GLY A 387 -6.48 -25.93 6.38
C GLY A 387 -6.57 -26.41 7.83
N ALA A 388 -6.81 -25.48 8.76
CA ALA A 388 -7.00 -25.75 10.19
C ALA A 388 -8.25 -26.62 10.45
N ALA A 389 -9.37 -26.30 9.80
CA ALA A 389 -10.62 -27.05 9.91
C ALA A 389 -10.47 -28.48 9.40
N ARG A 390 -9.73 -28.68 8.30
CA ARG A 390 -9.43 -30.02 7.78
C ARG A 390 -8.55 -30.82 8.73
N GLN A 391 -7.48 -30.22 9.24
CA GLN A 391 -6.60 -30.88 10.21
C GLN A 391 -7.37 -31.32 11.47
N ALA A 392 -8.22 -30.45 11.99
CA ALA A 392 -9.09 -30.77 13.12
C ALA A 392 -10.07 -31.92 12.81
N ALA A 393 -10.71 -31.91 11.63
CA ALA A 393 -11.65 -32.96 11.23
C ALA A 393 -10.98 -34.34 11.10
N GLU A 394 -9.79 -34.40 10.50
CA GLU A 394 -9.01 -35.64 10.36
C GLU A 394 -8.61 -36.19 11.73
N ARG A 395 -8.18 -35.30 12.63
CA ARG A 395 -7.81 -35.68 14.00
C ARG A 395 -8.99 -36.19 14.82
N LEU A 396 -10.13 -35.49 14.78
CA LEU A 396 -11.33 -35.92 15.47
C LEU A 396 -11.80 -37.29 14.96
N LEU A 397 -11.71 -37.54 13.65
CA LEU A 397 -12.05 -38.84 13.07
C LEU A 397 -11.13 -39.95 13.59
N ASP A 398 -9.83 -39.70 13.67
CA ASP A 398 -8.87 -40.66 14.22
C ASP A 398 -9.13 -40.97 15.69
N GLN A 399 -9.45 -39.96 16.51
CA GLN A 399 -9.83 -40.13 17.91
C GLN A 399 -11.08 -41.00 18.07
N HIS A 400 -12.14 -40.69 17.33
CA HIS A 400 -13.40 -41.44 17.37
C HIS A 400 -13.21 -42.89 16.92
N ALA A 401 -12.36 -43.14 15.93
CA ALA A 401 -12.10 -44.47 15.41
C ALA A 401 -11.16 -45.31 16.33
N ALA A 402 -10.31 -44.66 17.13
CA ALA A 402 -9.36 -45.33 18.04
C ALA A 402 -10.01 -45.75 19.37
N GLY A 403 -10.99 -44.98 19.88
CA GLY A 403 -11.55 -45.15 21.24
C GLY A 403 -12.26 -46.47 21.56
N GLY A 404 -12.42 -47.36 20.57
CA GLY A 404 -13.13 -48.62 20.69
C GLY A 404 -12.31 -49.82 21.19
N ASP A 405 -10.98 -49.74 21.26
CA ASP A 405 -10.13 -50.82 21.80
C ASP A 405 -9.59 -50.42 23.18
N ARG A 406 -10.04 -51.10 24.23
CA ARG A 406 -9.74 -50.79 25.64
C ARG A 406 -9.23 -52.02 26.36
N ILE A 407 -8.31 -51.80 27.30
CA ILE A 407 -7.81 -52.81 28.21
C ILE A 407 -8.05 -52.39 29.66
N GLU A 408 -8.33 -53.36 30.52
CA GLU A 408 -8.41 -53.23 31.97
C GLU A 408 -7.48 -54.27 32.60
N PHE A 409 -6.62 -53.85 33.52
CA PHE A 409 -5.68 -54.72 34.24
C PHE A 409 -5.37 -54.12 35.62
N ALA A 410 -4.70 -54.87 36.49
CA ALA A 410 -4.32 -54.41 37.82
C ALA A 410 -2.79 -54.35 37.98
N LEU A 411 -2.31 -53.35 38.71
CA LEU A 411 -0.90 -53.19 39.09
C LEU A 411 -0.75 -53.16 40.62
N PRO A 412 0.40 -53.59 41.16
CA PRO A 412 0.68 -53.45 42.58
C PRO A 412 0.86 -51.97 42.96
N PRO A 413 0.61 -51.59 44.23
CA PRO A 413 0.78 -50.21 44.70
C PRO A 413 2.17 -49.62 44.46
N GLY A 414 3.21 -50.45 44.34
CA GLY A 414 4.59 -50.02 44.07
C GLY A 414 4.78 -49.37 42.69
N GLN A 415 3.85 -49.55 41.75
CA GLN A 415 3.90 -48.91 40.43
C GLN A 415 3.31 -47.49 40.43
N ILE A 416 3.46 -46.74 41.53
CA ILE A 416 2.79 -45.45 41.75
C ILE A 416 3.15 -44.36 40.73
N ALA A 417 4.31 -44.50 40.08
CA ALA A 417 4.81 -43.53 39.09
C ALA A 417 3.96 -43.46 37.80
N LEU A 418 3.13 -44.47 37.54
CA LEU A 418 2.22 -44.45 36.39
C LEU A 418 1.00 -43.57 36.68
N GLU A 419 0.70 -42.68 35.74
CA GLU A 419 -0.37 -41.70 35.80
C GLU A 419 -1.32 -41.82 34.57
N PRO A 420 -2.55 -41.29 34.65
CA PRO A 420 -3.37 -41.07 33.46
C PRO A 420 -2.61 -40.25 32.39
N GLY A 421 -2.70 -40.69 31.14
CA GLY A 421 -1.94 -40.16 30.01
C GLY A 421 -0.65 -40.92 29.70
N ASP A 422 -0.14 -41.75 30.62
CA ASP A 422 1.02 -42.59 30.33
C ASP A 422 0.69 -43.69 29.33
N ARG A 423 1.66 -44.01 28.48
CA ARG A 423 1.53 -45.08 27.49
C ARG A 423 2.16 -46.35 28.02
N VAL A 424 1.43 -47.45 27.88
CA VAL A 424 1.86 -48.78 28.30
C VAL A 424 1.75 -49.78 27.16
N SER A 425 2.72 -50.68 27.12
CA SER A 425 2.70 -51.88 26.28
C SER A 425 2.74 -53.10 27.19
N LEU A 426 1.81 -54.03 27.00
CA LEU A 426 1.76 -55.28 27.76
C LEU A 426 2.43 -56.39 26.97
N SER A 427 3.73 -56.56 27.21
CA SER A 427 4.60 -57.48 26.48
C SER A 427 4.02 -58.91 26.46
N GLY A 428 3.77 -59.43 25.26
CA GLY A 428 3.22 -60.78 25.06
C GLY A 428 1.73 -60.97 25.39
N LEU A 429 1.04 -59.95 25.90
CA LEU A 429 -0.36 -60.05 26.33
C LEU A 429 -1.33 -59.25 25.44
N ALA A 430 -0.92 -58.07 24.97
CA ALA A 430 -1.71 -57.28 24.04
C ALA A 430 -0.83 -56.47 23.09
N GLU A 431 -1.20 -56.47 21.81
CA GLU A 431 -0.67 -55.52 20.83
C GLU A 431 -1.13 -54.10 21.20
N GLY A 432 -0.20 -53.34 21.76
CA GLY A 432 -0.33 -51.93 22.11
C GLY A 432 0.41 -51.01 21.13
N PRO A 433 0.69 -49.76 21.52
CA PRO A 433 0.57 -49.21 22.88
C PRO A 433 -0.84 -48.72 23.23
N PHE A 434 -1.15 -48.72 24.53
CA PHE A 434 -2.39 -48.17 25.11
C PHE A 434 -2.05 -46.97 26.01
N GLU A 435 -2.91 -45.96 26.03
CA GLU A 435 -2.78 -44.80 26.92
C GLU A 435 -3.72 -44.99 28.12
N ILE A 436 -3.19 -44.83 29.33
CA ILE A 436 -3.97 -44.95 30.57
C ILE A 436 -5.00 -43.83 30.63
N THR A 437 -6.28 -44.19 30.73
CA THR A 437 -7.39 -43.23 30.82
C THR A 437 -7.88 -43.04 32.24
N GLU A 438 -7.80 -44.07 33.08
CA GLU A 438 -8.30 -44.03 34.45
C GLU A 438 -7.43 -44.93 35.33
N ILE A 439 -7.17 -44.47 36.55
CA ILE A 439 -6.57 -45.27 37.62
C ILE A 439 -7.48 -45.20 38.84
N ARG A 440 -7.89 -46.36 39.36
CA ARG A 440 -8.59 -46.47 40.65
C ARG A 440 -7.68 -47.14 41.66
N ASP A 441 -7.16 -46.35 42.60
CA ASP A 441 -6.26 -46.83 43.64
C ASP A 441 -7.04 -47.45 44.81
N GLY A 442 -6.57 -48.60 45.30
CA GLY A 442 -7.11 -49.35 46.42
C GLY A 442 -6.06 -50.33 46.96
N ALA A 443 -6.45 -51.58 47.25
CA ALA A 443 -5.49 -52.63 47.59
C ALA A 443 -4.54 -52.96 46.42
N VAL A 444 -5.02 -52.77 45.19
CA VAL A 444 -4.28 -52.79 43.93
C VAL A 444 -4.64 -51.53 43.15
N ARG A 445 -3.80 -51.12 42.19
CA ARG A 445 -4.09 -50.04 41.25
C ARG A 445 -4.84 -50.62 40.05
N GLN A 446 -6.13 -50.36 39.92
CA GLN A 446 -6.90 -50.77 38.74
C GLN A 446 -6.66 -49.79 37.60
N ILE A 447 -6.17 -50.26 36.47
CA ILE A 447 -5.82 -49.46 35.30
C ILE A 447 -6.81 -49.72 34.18
N SER A 448 -7.42 -48.65 33.67
CA SER A 448 -8.15 -48.66 32.39
C SER A 448 -7.32 -47.91 31.36
N ALA A 449 -7.05 -48.51 30.21
CA ALA A 449 -6.29 -47.87 29.13
C ALA A 449 -6.97 -48.08 27.77
N SER A 450 -6.83 -47.12 26.86
CA SER A 450 -7.42 -47.16 25.51
C SER A 450 -6.33 -47.16 24.44
N ALA A 451 -6.56 -47.84 23.32
CA ALA A 451 -5.67 -47.78 22.18
C ALA A 451 -5.63 -46.34 21.65
N VAL A 452 -4.43 -45.85 21.40
CA VAL A 452 -4.21 -44.53 20.82
C VAL A 452 -3.44 -44.69 19.53
N ARG A 453 -3.97 -44.13 18.45
CA ARG A 453 -3.19 -43.96 17.23
C ARG A 453 -2.38 -42.69 17.35
N ARG A 454 -1.11 -42.77 16.96
CA ARG A 454 -0.31 -41.57 16.68
C ARG A 454 -0.90 -40.95 15.41
N GLY A 455 -1.67 -39.88 15.56
CA GLY A 455 -2.21 -39.12 14.45
C GLY A 455 -1.21 -38.07 14.00
N ASP A 456 -0.44 -38.35 12.94
CA ASP A 456 0.24 -37.31 12.17
C ASP A 456 -0.77 -36.71 11.19
N ALA A 457 -1.86 -36.11 11.71
CA ALA A 457 -2.87 -35.47 10.88
C ALA A 457 -2.23 -34.31 10.12
N LEU A 458 -1.93 -34.55 8.85
CA LEU A 458 -1.34 -33.61 7.92
C LEU A 458 -2.44 -33.11 7.00
N ALA A 459 -2.75 -31.83 7.07
CA ALA A 459 -3.60 -31.19 6.07
C ALA A 459 -2.84 -31.12 4.73
N THR A 460 -2.83 -32.21 3.95
CA THR A 460 -2.35 -32.17 2.57
C THR A 460 -3.44 -31.49 1.73
N GLY A 461 -3.38 -30.17 1.64
CA GLY A 461 -4.32 -29.37 0.87
C GLY A 461 -3.91 -29.23 -0.59
N ILE A 462 -4.64 -29.88 -1.50
CA ILE A 462 -4.96 -29.23 -2.77
C ILE A 462 -6.11 -28.29 -2.42
N ASP A 463 -5.80 -27.00 -2.23
CA ASP A 463 -6.86 -26.01 -2.01
C ASP A 463 -7.75 -25.98 -3.25
N ARG A 464 -9.06 -26.13 -3.05
CA ARG A 464 -10.02 -25.75 -4.09
C ARG A 464 -9.89 -24.23 -4.24
N PRO A 465 -9.87 -23.70 -5.48
CA PRO A 465 -9.89 -22.26 -5.70
C PRO A 465 -11.01 -21.65 -4.87
N ARG A 466 -10.69 -20.61 -4.10
CA ARG A 466 -11.69 -19.81 -3.39
C ARG A 466 -12.76 -19.42 -4.42
N GLY A 467 -14.02 -19.71 -4.12
CA GLY A 467 -15.11 -19.44 -5.06
C GLY A 467 -15.13 -17.97 -5.44
N ASN A 468 -15.31 -17.66 -6.74
CA ASN A 468 -15.48 -16.31 -7.25
C ASN A 468 -16.64 -15.62 -6.52
N ARG A 469 -16.34 -14.85 -5.48
CA ARG A 469 -17.24 -13.81 -4.98
C ARG A 469 -16.82 -12.48 -5.61
N PRO A 470 -17.77 -11.59 -5.94
CA PRO A 470 -17.45 -10.19 -6.13
C PRO A 470 -16.91 -9.71 -4.78
N ALA A 471 -15.61 -9.48 -4.69
CA ALA A 471 -15.02 -8.93 -3.49
C ALA A 471 -15.68 -7.58 -3.21
N ILE A 472 -15.82 -7.26 -1.92
CA ILE A 472 -16.04 -5.88 -1.50
C ILE A 472 -14.85 -5.10 -2.03
N MET A 473 -15.05 -4.34 -3.10
CA MET A 473 -14.01 -3.47 -3.64
C MET A 473 -13.57 -2.54 -2.51
N PRO A 474 -12.26 -2.32 -2.31
CA PRO A 474 -11.81 -1.34 -1.35
C PRO A 474 -12.53 -0.02 -1.61
N VAL A 475 -12.87 0.70 -0.55
CA VAL A 475 -13.32 2.09 -0.68
C VAL A 475 -12.11 2.89 -1.16
N VAL A 476 -12.02 3.08 -2.47
CA VAL A 476 -10.99 3.93 -3.09
C VAL A 476 -11.56 5.33 -3.21
N ALA A 477 -10.91 6.29 -2.56
CA ALA A 477 -11.20 7.70 -2.81
C ALA A 477 -10.70 8.02 -4.22
N PRO A 478 -11.58 8.38 -5.17
CA PRO A 478 -11.11 8.85 -6.48
C PRO A 478 -10.33 10.15 -6.32
N VAL A 479 -9.55 10.49 -7.33
CA VAL A 479 -8.94 11.80 -7.52
C VAL A 479 -9.65 12.47 -8.71
N VAL A 480 -10.17 13.67 -8.49
CA VAL A 480 -10.89 14.45 -9.50
C VAL A 480 -10.06 15.67 -9.93
N VAL A 481 -9.91 15.84 -11.25
CA VAL A 481 -9.36 17.05 -11.86
C VAL A 481 -10.43 17.73 -12.70
N ALA A 482 -10.60 19.04 -12.49
CA ALA A 482 -11.55 19.86 -13.22
C ALA A 482 -10.81 21.02 -13.91
N ALA A 483 -10.75 20.98 -15.24
CA ALA A 483 -10.12 22.00 -16.06
C ALA A 483 -11.19 22.92 -16.66
N HIS A 484 -11.15 24.21 -16.32
CA HIS A 484 -12.03 25.21 -16.93
C HIS A 484 -11.41 25.71 -18.23
N LEU A 485 -11.94 25.25 -19.36
CA LEU A 485 -11.41 25.48 -20.69
C LEU A 485 -12.30 26.44 -21.51
N PRO A 486 -11.73 27.11 -22.53
CA PRO A 486 -12.48 28.01 -23.39
C PRO A 486 -13.57 27.30 -24.21
N PRO A 487 -14.54 28.07 -24.74
CA PRO A 487 -15.55 27.59 -25.67
C PRO A 487 -14.96 26.91 -26.92
N LEU A 488 -15.69 25.93 -27.44
CA LEU A 488 -15.41 25.33 -28.75
C LEU A 488 -16.23 26.05 -29.85
N PRO A 489 -15.84 25.96 -31.13
CA PRO A 489 -16.57 26.63 -32.22
C PRO A 489 -18.06 26.26 -32.33
N SER A 490 -18.45 25.07 -31.87
CA SER A 490 -19.84 24.63 -31.84
C SER A 490 -20.73 25.36 -30.83
N ASP A 491 -20.14 25.96 -29.80
CA ASP A 491 -20.84 26.70 -28.74
C ASP A 491 -19.95 27.83 -28.21
N PRO A 492 -19.72 28.89 -29.01
CA PRO A 492 -18.66 29.88 -28.77
C PRO A 492 -18.90 30.79 -27.57
N LEU A 493 -20.10 30.76 -26.98
CA LEU A 493 -20.49 31.63 -25.86
C LEU A 493 -20.39 30.95 -24.49
N ARG A 494 -20.26 29.62 -24.44
CA ARG A 494 -20.18 28.88 -23.19
C ARG A 494 -18.82 28.22 -23.04
N SER A 495 -18.07 28.64 -22.03
CA SER A 495 -16.88 27.91 -21.60
C SER A 495 -17.25 26.53 -21.09
N ARG A 496 -16.26 25.67 -20.89
CA ARG A 496 -16.49 24.26 -20.59
C ARG A 496 -15.64 23.78 -19.43
N LEU A 497 -16.25 22.99 -18.55
CA LEU A 497 -15.58 22.34 -17.44
C LEU A 497 -15.29 20.90 -17.84
N VAL A 498 -14.03 20.56 -18.03
CA VAL A 498 -13.60 19.21 -18.39
C VAL A 498 -13.19 18.47 -17.13
N LEU A 499 -13.86 17.35 -16.86
CA LEU A 499 -13.70 16.52 -15.68
C LEU A 499 -12.96 15.23 -16.04
N GLY A 500 -11.86 14.97 -15.33
CA GLY A 500 -11.15 13.70 -15.31
C GLY A 500 -11.17 13.09 -13.92
N VAL A 501 -11.39 11.78 -13.84
CA VAL A 501 -11.39 11.04 -12.57
C VAL A 501 -10.47 9.85 -12.67
N TYR A 502 -9.66 9.62 -11.65
CA TYR A 502 -8.78 8.46 -11.54
C TYR A 502 -8.94 7.77 -10.19
N ALA A 503 -8.81 6.44 -10.18
CA ALA A 503 -8.78 5.62 -8.98
C ALA A 503 -8.09 4.29 -9.31
N ASP A 504 -7.30 3.75 -8.38
CA ASP A 504 -6.63 2.46 -8.52
C ASP A 504 -6.82 1.60 -7.24
N PRO A 505 -7.51 0.45 -7.32
CA PRO A 505 -8.23 -0.07 -8.49
C PRO A 505 -9.44 0.80 -8.87
N TRP A 506 -9.84 0.75 -10.14
CA TRP A 506 -11.02 1.49 -10.63
C TRP A 506 -12.30 0.94 -9.98
N PRO A 507 -13.09 1.75 -9.25
CA PRO A 507 -14.21 1.28 -8.43
C PRO A 507 -15.50 1.02 -9.24
N GLY A 508 -15.43 1.05 -10.58
CA GLY A 508 -16.59 1.05 -11.47
C GLY A 508 -16.99 2.47 -11.86
N ALA A 509 -18.26 2.67 -12.21
CA ALA A 509 -18.72 3.99 -12.65
C ALA A 509 -18.71 4.99 -11.49
N VAL A 510 -18.09 6.15 -11.74
CA VAL A 510 -18.06 7.29 -10.82
C VAL A 510 -19.05 8.35 -11.32
N GLU A 511 -19.93 8.79 -10.44
CA GLU A 511 -20.89 9.86 -10.71
C GLU A 511 -20.38 11.15 -10.07
N ILE A 512 -20.46 12.25 -10.82
CA ILE A 512 -20.20 13.60 -10.31
C ILE A 512 -21.54 14.27 -10.07
N VAL A 513 -21.77 14.70 -8.84
CA VAL A 513 -22.97 15.43 -8.43
C VAL A 513 -22.60 16.81 -7.90
N ASP A 514 -23.48 17.77 -8.08
CA ASP A 514 -23.42 19.05 -7.37
C ASP A 514 -23.71 18.80 -5.88
N ASP A 515 -22.78 19.20 -4.99
CA ASP A 515 -22.86 18.85 -3.57
C ASP A 515 -24.06 19.48 -2.86
N ALA A 516 -24.41 20.70 -3.25
CA ALA A 516 -25.46 21.50 -2.63
C ALA A 516 -26.86 21.02 -3.05
N THR A 517 -27.04 20.66 -4.32
CA THR A 517 -28.34 20.30 -4.90
C THR A 517 -28.57 18.80 -5.04
N GLY A 518 -27.50 18.00 -5.03
CA GLY A 518 -27.53 16.57 -5.33
C GLY A 518 -27.78 16.23 -6.81
N THR A 519 -27.76 17.24 -7.69
CA THR A 519 -28.00 17.04 -9.13
C THR A 519 -26.85 16.30 -9.77
N GLN A 520 -27.13 15.24 -10.52
CA GLN A 520 -26.11 14.53 -11.30
C GLN A 520 -25.65 15.39 -12.49
N LEU A 521 -24.34 15.67 -12.53
CA LEU A 521 -23.70 16.49 -13.56
C LEU A 521 -22.98 15.63 -14.59
N ALA A 522 -22.27 14.58 -14.16
CA ALA A 522 -21.50 13.71 -15.06
C ALA A 522 -21.45 12.25 -14.58
N ARG A 523 -21.08 11.35 -15.49
CA ARG A 523 -20.78 9.95 -15.19
C ARG A 523 -19.56 9.49 -15.97
N LEU A 524 -18.55 8.98 -15.28
CA LEU A 524 -17.33 8.45 -15.87
C LEU A 524 -17.28 6.94 -15.68
N SER A 525 -17.09 6.19 -16.76
CA SER A 525 -17.06 4.72 -16.75
C SER A 525 -15.66 4.13 -16.77
N ARG A 526 -14.63 4.95 -17.02
CA ARG A 526 -13.22 4.57 -17.12
C ARG A 526 -12.33 5.65 -16.49
N PRO A 527 -11.15 5.28 -15.97
CA PRO A 527 -10.21 6.25 -15.43
C PRO A 527 -9.67 7.18 -16.52
N ALA A 528 -9.61 8.48 -16.23
CA ALA A 528 -8.96 9.49 -17.04
C ALA A 528 -7.44 9.47 -16.81
N ALA A 529 -6.68 9.84 -17.85
CA ALA A 529 -5.25 10.06 -17.73
C ALA A 529 -5.03 11.46 -17.14
N ILE A 530 -4.92 11.51 -15.81
CA ILE A 530 -4.58 12.70 -15.04
C ILE A 530 -3.16 12.55 -14.49
N GLY A 531 -2.56 13.67 -14.11
CA GLY A 531 -1.19 13.69 -13.61
C GLY A 531 -0.70 15.05 -13.20
N GLU A 532 0.62 15.18 -13.13
CA GLU A 532 1.31 16.38 -12.67
C GLU A 532 2.53 16.69 -13.53
N LEU A 533 2.89 17.96 -13.60
CA LEU A 533 4.10 18.44 -14.26
C LEU A 533 5.34 18.18 -13.38
N LEU A 534 6.38 17.55 -13.92
CA LEU A 534 7.62 17.23 -13.19
C LEU A 534 8.65 18.36 -13.23
N THR A 535 8.66 19.14 -14.29
CA THR A 535 9.60 20.27 -14.47
C THR A 535 8.85 21.52 -14.89
N PRO A 536 9.24 22.73 -14.44
CA PRO A 536 8.57 23.95 -14.84
C PRO A 536 8.48 24.11 -16.36
N LEU A 537 7.31 24.50 -16.85
CA LEU A 537 7.07 24.89 -18.24
C LEU A 537 7.15 26.41 -18.34
N ALA A 538 8.01 26.92 -19.21
CA ALA A 538 8.07 28.34 -19.51
C ALA A 538 6.98 28.76 -20.50
N SER A 539 6.74 30.08 -20.58
CA SER A 539 5.91 30.65 -21.65
C SER A 539 6.46 30.23 -23.02
N GLY A 540 5.55 29.98 -23.96
CA GLY A 540 5.89 29.54 -25.31
C GLY A 540 5.24 30.41 -26.39
N PRO A 541 5.60 30.19 -27.66
CA PRO A 541 5.00 30.92 -28.77
C PRO A 541 3.60 30.37 -29.10
N GLU A 542 2.64 31.25 -29.36
CA GLU A 542 1.32 30.90 -29.94
C GLU A 542 1.44 30.68 -31.46
N ALA A 543 0.57 29.85 -32.03
CA ALA A 543 0.41 29.63 -33.48
C ALA A 543 1.64 29.04 -34.25
N GLN A 544 2.65 28.54 -33.55
CA GLN A 544 3.78 27.82 -34.14
C GLN A 544 4.21 26.64 -33.26
N TRP A 545 5.00 25.73 -33.82
CA TRP A 545 5.58 24.63 -33.05
C TRP A 545 6.61 25.17 -32.06
N ASP A 546 6.35 24.96 -30.78
CA ASP A 546 7.31 25.17 -29.71
C ASP A 546 8.25 23.95 -29.63
N ARG A 547 9.48 24.17 -30.10
CA ARG A 547 10.58 23.19 -30.04
C ARG A 547 11.61 23.52 -28.96
N GLY A 548 11.43 24.63 -28.24
CA GLY A 548 12.34 25.06 -27.19
C GLY A 548 11.94 24.51 -25.83
N ASN A 549 10.63 24.47 -25.56
CA ASN A 549 10.08 23.87 -24.36
C ASN A 549 9.81 22.36 -24.53
N ARG A 550 9.73 21.67 -23.40
CA ARG A 550 9.28 20.28 -23.28
C ARG A 550 8.35 20.16 -22.09
N LEU A 551 7.45 19.19 -22.13
CA LEU A 551 6.55 18.86 -21.03
C LEU A 551 6.97 17.53 -20.41
N ASP A 552 7.64 17.57 -19.26
CA ASP A 552 7.97 16.37 -18.49
C ASP A 552 6.82 16.14 -17.49
N ILE A 553 6.05 15.06 -17.62
CA ILE A 553 4.83 14.79 -16.82
C ILE A 553 4.85 13.40 -16.19
N GLN A 554 4.19 13.26 -15.04
CA GLN A 554 3.83 11.99 -14.41
C GLN A 554 2.33 11.77 -14.56
N LEU A 555 1.93 10.67 -15.18
CA LEU A 555 0.53 10.24 -15.27
C LEU A 555 0.22 9.12 -14.28
N ASN A 556 -0.99 9.14 -13.72
CA ASN A 556 -1.50 8.08 -12.85
C ASN A 556 -2.08 6.89 -13.64
N ALA A 557 -2.55 7.15 -14.87
CA ALA A 557 -3.09 6.15 -15.78
C ALA A 557 -2.91 6.55 -17.24
N GLY A 558 -3.07 5.55 -18.11
CA GLY A 558 -3.07 5.73 -19.56
C GLY A 558 -1.67 5.69 -20.16
N HIS A 559 -1.65 5.61 -21.48
CA HIS A 559 -0.42 5.65 -22.27
C HIS A 559 -0.55 6.72 -23.34
N LEU A 560 0.54 7.47 -23.51
CA LEU A 560 0.68 8.43 -24.59
C LEU A 560 1.57 7.83 -25.67
N ALA A 561 1.28 8.21 -26.92
CA ALA A 561 2.01 7.77 -28.09
C ALA A 561 2.27 8.96 -29.01
N ASP A 562 3.30 8.81 -29.85
CA ASP A 562 3.58 9.76 -30.90
C ASP A 562 2.39 9.91 -31.85
N ALA A 563 2.25 11.11 -32.39
CA ALA A 563 1.34 11.40 -33.49
C ALA A 563 2.11 12.11 -34.60
N GLU A 564 1.76 11.77 -35.84
CA GLU A 564 2.23 12.52 -37.01
C GLU A 564 1.90 14.02 -36.84
N PRO A 565 2.80 14.95 -37.21
CA PRO A 565 2.58 16.39 -37.00
C PRO A 565 1.25 16.91 -37.57
N LEU A 566 0.81 16.38 -38.71
CA LEU A 566 -0.49 16.72 -39.30
C LEU A 566 -1.68 16.19 -38.48
N ALA A 567 -1.54 15.01 -37.86
CA ALA A 567 -2.57 14.47 -36.98
C ALA A 567 -2.66 15.28 -35.67
N ALA A 568 -1.53 15.70 -35.13
CA ALA A 568 -1.49 16.60 -33.97
C ALA A 568 -2.15 17.96 -34.27
N LEU A 569 -1.90 18.53 -35.47
CA LEU A 569 -2.63 19.72 -35.95
C LEU A 569 -4.13 19.47 -36.09
N ALA A 570 -4.54 18.28 -36.54
CA ALA A 570 -5.94 17.90 -36.72
C ALA A 570 -6.71 17.58 -35.42
N GLY A 571 -6.08 17.65 -34.24
CA GLY A 571 -6.76 17.44 -32.96
C GLY A 571 -6.25 16.25 -32.14
N THR A 572 -5.38 15.40 -32.69
CA THR A 572 -4.77 14.31 -31.93
C THR A 572 -3.81 14.86 -30.88
N ASN A 573 -3.65 14.14 -29.76
CA ASN A 573 -2.71 14.47 -28.69
C ASN A 573 -2.94 15.87 -28.11
N ARG A 574 -4.00 16.00 -27.29
CA ARG A 574 -4.32 17.21 -26.53
C ARG A 574 -4.14 16.95 -25.05
N VAL A 575 -3.48 17.87 -24.37
CA VAL A 575 -3.32 17.87 -22.91
C VAL A 575 -3.66 19.26 -22.38
N ALA A 576 -4.41 19.33 -21.30
CA ALA A 576 -4.64 20.56 -20.56
C ALA A 576 -3.67 20.62 -19.39
N VAL A 577 -2.99 21.75 -19.21
CA VAL A 577 -2.01 21.98 -18.16
C VAL A 577 -2.43 23.20 -17.35
N GLU A 578 -2.50 23.03 -16.03
CA GLU A 578 -2.76 24.13 -15.11
C GLU A 578 -1.55 25.07 -15.03
N THR A 579 -1.80 26.37 -15.14
CA THR A 579 -0.78 27.41 -15.10
C THR A 579 -0.61 27.96 -13.69
N ASP A 580 0.46 28.72 -13.45
CA ASP A 580 0.65 29.35 -12.15
C ASP A 580 -0.39 30.41 -11.81
N ALA A 581 -1.05 30.96 -12.83
CA ALA A 581 -2.17 31.89 -12.69
C ALA A 581 -3.50 31.21 -12.30
N GLY A 582 -3.57 29.87 -12.33
CA GLY A 582 -4.78 29.09 -12.06
C GLY A 582 -5.67 28.84 -13.29
N ASP A 583 -5.32 29.42 -14.45
CA ASP A 583 -5.96 29.11 -15.73
C ASP A 583 -5.39 27.83 -16.35
N TRP A 584 -6.06 27.28 -17.35
CA TRP A 584 -5.68 26.04 -18.03
C TRP A 584 -5.29 26.28 -19.49
N GLU A 585 -4.07 25.88 -19.87
CA GLU A 585 -3.59 25.91 -21.24
C GLU A 585 -3.83 24.57 -21.93
N VAL A 586 -4.41 24.59 -23.13
CA VAL A 586 -4.52 23.40 -23.99
C VAL A 586 -3.29 23.33 -24.90
N ILE A 587 -2.52 22.27 -24.73
CA ILE A 587 -1.27 22.02 -25.44
C ILE A 587 -1.42 20.79 -26.33
N GLY A 588 -1.05 20.93 -27.60
CA GLY A 588 -0.88 19.80 -28.53
C GLY A 588 0.56 19.30 -28.51
N PHE A 589 0.80 18.01 -28.82
CA PHE A 589 2.16 17.47 -28.94
C PHE A 589 2.26 16.42 -30.05
N ALA A 590 3.40 16.36 -30.73
CA ALA A 590 3.68 15.34 -31.73
C ALA A 590 4.46 14.14 -31.14
N ASN A 591 5.43 14.41 -30.26
CA ASN A 591 6.32 13.38 -29.74
C ASN A 591 6.04 13.10 -28.25
N SER A 592 6.12 11.84 -27.85
CA SER A 592 5.88 11.30 -26.52
C SER A 592 6.90 10.20 -26.19
N GLU A 593 7.94 10.56 -25.44
CA GLU A 593 8.95 9.62 -24.96
C GLU A 593 8.57 9.10 -23.56
N LEU A 594 8.51 7.77 -23.38
CA LEU A 594 8.34 7.14 -22.07
C LEU A 594 9.71 7.03 -21.38
N VAL A 595 9.93 7.83 -20.33
CA VAL A 595 11.21 7.88 -19.61
C VAL A 595 11.31 6.75 -18.59
N THR A 596 10.28 6.60 -17.76
CA THR A 596 10.08 5.49 -16.81
C THR A 596 8.57 5.20 -16.72
N PRO A 597 8.11 4.09 -16.10
CA PRO A 597 6.68 3.80 -16.00
C PRO A 597 5.87 4.99 -15.47
N GLY A 598 4.93 5.48 -16.27
CA GLY A 598 4.07 6.63 -15.96
C GLY A 598 4.70 8.02 -16.19
N GLN A 599 6.00 8.13 -16.48
CA GLN A 599 6.68 9.40 -16.75
C GLN A 599 6.92 9.60 -18.24
N TYR A 600 6.42 10.71 -18.77
CA TYR A 600 6.49 11.04 -20.18
C TYR A 600 7.18 12.37 -20.40
N ARG A 601 7.99 12.44 -21.45
CA ARG A 601 8.53 13.67 -22.02
C ARG A 601 7.85 13.97 -23.34
N LEU A 602 7.10 15.07 -23.38
CA LEU A 602 6.41 15.52 -24.59
C LEU A 602 7.18 16.66 -25.25
N THR A 603 7.37 16.58 -26.56
CA THR A 603 8.10 17.59 -27.34
C THR A 603 7.39 17.89 -28.65
N ALA A 604 7.85 18.94 -29.35
CA ALA A 604 7.15 19.56 -30.46
C ALA A 604 5.74 19.93 -30.03
N LEU A 605 5.64 20.99 -29.22
CA LEU A 605 4.39 21.41 -28.60
C LEU A 605 3.67 22.44 -29.49
N LEU A 606 2.34 22.47 -29.40
CA LEU A 606 1.48 23.51 -29.95
C LEU A 606 0.77 24.20 -28.79
N ARG A 607 1.09 25.46 -28.54
CA ARG A 607 0.66 26.21 -27.35
C ARG A 607 -0.68 26.91 -27.57
N GLY A 608 -1.43 27.12 -26.49
CA GLY A 608 -2.66 27.93 -26.46
C GLY A 608 -3.78 27.49 -27.40
N LEU A 609 -3.89 26.19 -27.70
CA LEU A 609 -4.89 25.66 -28.62
C LEU A 609 -6.32 25.83 -28.07
N GLU A 610 -7.32 25.67 -28.93
CA GLU A 610 -8.75 25.72 -28.55
C GLU A 610 -9.12 27.01 -27.80
N GLY A 611 -8.51 28.14 -28.19
CA GLY A 611 -8.78 29.46 -27.61
C GLY A 611 -8.14 29.71 -26.24
N SER A 612 -7.22 28.85 -25.80
CA SER A 612 -6.53 28.97 -24.51
C SER A 612 -5.27 29.85 -24.54
N GLY A 613 -5.06 30.63 -25.61
CA GLY A 613 -3.90 31.52 -25.78
C GLY A 613 -3.68 32.48 -24.60
N HIS A 614 -4.74 32.94 -23.94
CA HIS A 614 -4.64 33.79 -22.75
C HIS A 614 -3.98 33.11 -21.53
N ALA A 615 -4.01 31.77 -21.49
CA ALA A 615 -3.42 30.96 -20.45
C ALA A 615 -1.97 30.56 -20.78
N ILE A 616 -1.42 30.95 -21.93
CA ILE A 616 0.01 30.70 -22.22
C ILE A 616 0.83 31.47 -21.17
N GLY A 617 1.53 30.74 -20.32
CA GLY A 617 2.31 31.30 -19.23
C GLY A 617 3.27 30.29 -18.62
N THR A 618 3.74 30.60 -17.41
CA THR A 618 4.56 29.66 -16.64
C THR A 618 3.68 28.66 -15.90
N ALA A 619 4.13 27.42 -15.82
CA ALA A 619 3.55 26.40 -14.95
C ALA A 619 4.68 25.75 -14.15
N SER A 620 4.61 25.85 -12.82
CA SER A 620 5.60 25.25 -11.92
C SER A 620 5.44 23.71 -11.84
N ALA A 621 6.47 23.02 -11.36
CA ALA A 621 6.36 21.59 -11.06
C ALA A 621 5.25 21.34 -10.01
N GLY A 622 4.54 20.21 -10.13
CA GLY A 622 3.36 19.87 -9.33
C GLY A 622 2.04 20.42 -9.88
N ARG A 623 2.05 21.23 -10.95
CA ARG A 623 0.82 21.68 -11.61
C ARG A 623 0.08 20.52 -12.27
N ARG A 624 -1.25 20.54 -12.19
CA ARG A 624 -2.10 19.44 -12.66
C ARG A 624 -2.12 19.35 -14.18
N VAL A 625 -2.21 18.12 -14.67
CA VAL A 625 -2.22 17.76 -16.08
C VAL A 625 -3.43 16.85 -16.34
N LEU A 626 -4.15 17.11 -17.43
CA LEU A 626 -5.32 16.34 -17.84
C LEU A 626 -5.24 16.03 -19.34
N VAL A 627 -5.15 14.75 -19.71
CA VAL A 627 -5.17 14.34 -21.12
C VAL A 627 -6.58 14.41 -21.67
N LEU A 628 -6.78 15.17 -22.74
CA LEU A 628 -8.09 15.39 -23.34
C LEU A 628 -8.38 14.28 -24.36
N ASN A 629 -9.08 13.24 -23.92
CA ASN A 629 -9.49 12.11 -24.74
C ASN A 629 -10.90 11.62 -24.37
N GLN A 630 -11.30 10.44 -24.83
CA GLN A 630 -12.65 9.94 -24.57
C GLN A 630 -12.91 9.49 -23.12
N ALA A 631 -11.91 9.54 -22.23
CA ALA A 631 -12.05 9.21 -20.81
C ALA A 631 -12.44 10.39 -19.93
N VAL A 632 -12.41 11.63 -20.47
CA VAL A 632 -12.91 12.82 -19.77
C VAL A 632 -14.35 13.14 -20.16
N VAL A 633 -15.06 13.86 -19.30
CA VAL A 633 -16.41 14.38 -19.59
C VAL A 633 -16.36 15.90 -19.62
N THR A 634 -17.06 16.50 -20.58
CA THR A 634 -17.14 17.96 -20.74
C THR A 634 -18.52 18.46 -20.35
N LEU A 635 -18.60 19.45 -19.47
CA LEU A 635 -19.82 20.15 -19.09
C LEU A 635 -19.80 21.57 -19.64
N ALA A 636 -20.93 22.06 -20.14
CA ALA A 636 -21.08 23.49 -20.44
C ALA A 636 -21.17 24.27 -19.12
N VAL A 637 -20.40 25.35 -19.01
CA VAL A 637 -20.44 26.24 -17.85
C VAL A 637 -21.48 27.32 -18.12
N GLU A 638 -22.55 27.31 -17.32
CA GLU A 638 -23.59 28.31 -17.38
C GLU A 638 -23.08 29.65 -16.81
N THR A 639 -23.69 30.77 -17.24
CA THR A 639 -23.16 32.11 -16.91
C THR A 639 -23.18 32.41 -15.41
N ASP A 640 -24.12 31.82 -14.67
CA ASP A 640 -24.24 31.92 -13.21
C ASP A 640 -23.15 31.12 -12.45
N TRP A 641 -22.38 30.28 -13.13
CA TRP A 641 -21.23 29.59 -12.52
C TRP A 641 -19.97 30.45 -12.53
N ILE A 642 -19.92 31.48 -13.38
CA ILE A 642 -18.74 32.33 -13.53
C ILE A 642 -18.61 33.24 -12.31
N GLY A 643 -17.51 33.12 -11.58
CA GLY A 643 -17.22 33.89 -10.37
C GLY A 643 -17.78 33.30 -9.07
N GLU A 644 -18.48 32.16 -9.13
CA GLU A 644 -19.01 31.45 -7.96
C GLU A 644 -18.30 30.10 -7.77
N GLY A 645 -17.90 29.81 -6.53
CA GLY A 645 -17.35 28.50 -6.16
C GLY A 645 -18.45 27.45 -6.04
N ARG A 646 -18.24 26.26 -6.62
CA ARG A 646 -19.14 25.12 -6.55
C ARG A 646 -18.40 23.87 -6.10
N ASP A 647 -19.01 23.14 -5.17
CA ASP A 647 -18.50 21.87 -4.71
C ASP A 647 -19.07 20.73 -5.55
N LEU A 648 -18.20 19.95 -6.15
CA LEU A 648 -18.53 18.77 -6.95
C LEU A 648 -18.14 17.53 -6.15
N ARG A 649 -19.10 16.64 -5.88
CA ARG A 649 -18.85 15.39 -5.18
C ARG A 649 -18.75 14.23 -6.15
N ALA A 650 -17.66 13.48 -6.09
CA ALA A 650 -17.47 12.23 -6.80
C ALA A 650 -17.93 11.04 -5.96
N THR A 651 -18.98 10.36 -6.39
CA THR A 651 -19.56 9.20 -5.70
C THR A 651 -19.35 7.92 -6.50
N THR A 652 -18.83 6.88 -5.83
CA THR A 652 -18.66 5.55 -6.41
C THR A 652 -19.92 4.70 -6.22
N THR A 653 -20.26 3.87 -7.20
CA THR A 653 -21.45 2.98 -7.16
C THR A 653 -21.43 1.95 -6.01
N GLY A 654 -20.27 1.69 -5.39
CA GLY A 654 -20.09 0.73 -4.30
C GLY A 654 -20.28 1.25 -2.87
N GLY A 655 -20.61 2.54 -2.68
CA GLY A 655 -20.76 3.15 -1.35
C GLY A 655 -19.40 3.43 -0.70
N GLY A 656 -18.90 4.65 -0.88
CA GLY A 656 -17.68 5.18 -0.28
C GLY A 656 -17.86 6.65 0.07
N ALA A 657 -17.02 7.20 0.95
CA ALA A 657 -16.97 8.63 1.18
C ALA A 657 -16.56 9.31 -0.15
N GLY A 658 -17.46 10.14 -0.70
CA GLY A 658 -17.18 10.83 -1.96
C GLY A 658 -16.10 11.89 -1.77
N GLU A 659 -15.22 12.03 -2.76
CA GLU A 659 -14.27 13.15 -2.80
C GLU A 659 -15.03 14.42 -3.20
N ILE A 660 -14.81 15.52 -2.49
CA ILE A 660 -15.37 16.85 -2.83
C ILE A 660 -14.25 17.68 -3.45
N VAL A 661 -14.50 18.19 -4.66
CA VAL A 661 -13.64 19.14 -5.35
C VAL A 661 -14.39 20.45 -5.54
N THR A 662 -13.82 21.54 -5.02
CA THR A 662 -14.32 22.90 -5.27
C THR A 662 -13.79 23.41 -6.60
N VAL A 663 -14.69 23.83 -7.49
CA VAL A 663 -14.37 24.52 -8.74
C VAL A 663 -14.84 25.96 -8.66
N ALA A 664 -14.04 26.90 -9.17
CA ALA A 664 -14.42 28.31 -9.24
C ALA A 664 -14.18 28.83 -10.66
N PRO A 665 -15.12 28.59 -11.60
CA PRO A 665 -14.97 29.02 -12.98
C PRO A 665 -14.80 30.54 -13.08
N GLY A 666 -13.69 31.01 -13.66
CA GLY A 666 -13.40 32.44 -13.84
C GLY A 666 -13.87 32.98 -15.20
N PRO A 667 -13.95 34.30 -15.40
CA PRO A 667 -14.34 34.84 -16.70
C PRO A 667 -13.28 34.60 -17.80
N GLY A 668 -12.01 34.39 -17.44
CA GLY A 668 -10.87 34.30 -18.36
C GLY A 668 -11.12 33.45 -19.62
N PRO A 669 -11.54 32.18 -19.50
CA PRO A 669 -11.79 31.31 -20.65
C PRO A 669 -12.89 31.77 -21.62
N VAL A 670 -13.89 32.53 -21.14
CA VAL A 670 -15.04 33.00 -21.93
C VAL A 670 -14.88 34.45 -22.43
N LEU A 671 -13.88 35.19 -21.94
CA LEU A 671 -13.62 36.56 -22.40
C LEU A 671 -13.31 36.61 -23.91
N PRO A 672 -13.68 37.71 -24.60
CA PRO A 672 -13.31 37.94 -26.00
C PRO A 672 -11.81 37.74 -26.24
N LEU A 673 -11.46 37.15 -27.38
CA LEU A 673 -10.08 36.92 -27.79
C LEU A 673 -9.34 38.24 -28.10
N PRO A 674 -8.01 38.30 -27.89
CA PRO A 674 -7.25 39.49 -28.23
C PRO A 674 -7.18 39.68 -29.75
N PRO A 675 -7.41 40.89 -30.30
CA PRO A 675 -7.35 41.10 -31.75
C PRO A 675 -5.91 40.93 -32.28
N VAL A 676 -5.77 40.77 -33.60
CA VAL A 676 -4.48 40.59 -34.27
C VAL A 676 -4.25 41.63 -35.35
N HIS A 677 -3.05 41.66 -35.92
CA HIS A 677 -2.67 42.57 -37.01
C HIS A 677 -2.92 44.06 -36.72
N LEU A 678 -2.59 44.49 -35.50
CA LEU A 678 -2.68 45.89 -35.09
C LEU A 678 -1.77 46.76 -35.98
N LYS A 679 -2.33 47.84 -36.51
CA LYS A 679 -1.65 48.80 -37.39
C LYS A 679 -2.04 50.22 -36.99
N GLY A 680 -1.07 51.13 -37.00
CA GLY A 680 -1.32 52.57 -36.89
C GLY A 680 -0.79 53.29 -38.12
N SER A 681 -1.55 54.24 -38.65
CA SER A 681 -1.12 55.05 -39.80
C SER A 681 -1.56 56.50 -39.65
N ARG A 682 -0.63 57.44 -39.85
CA ARG A 682 -0.96 58.87 -39.88
C ARG A 682 -1.58 59.22 -41.23
N VAL A 683 -2.68 59.96 -41.19
CA VAL A 683 -3.35 60.49 -42.39
C VAL A 683 -3.02 61.98 -42.59
N ALA A 684 -3.36 62.53 -43.75
CA ALA A 684 -2.94 63.87 -44.18
C ALA A 684 -3.37 65.03 -43.25
N ASP A 685 -4.42 64.85 -42.45
CA ASP A 685 -4.89 65.84 -41.47
C ASP A 685 -4.13 65.77 -40.11
N GLY A 686 -3.15 64.88 -39.99
CA GLY A 686 -2.34 64.67 -38.79
C GLY A 686 -2.93 63.67 -37.79
N SER A 687 -4.15 63.19 -37.98
CA SER A 687 -4.76 62.15 -37.15
C SER A 687 -4.09 60.79 -37.38
N ILE A 688 -4.13 59.92 -36.39
CA ILE A 688 -3.60 58.55 -36.48
C ILE A 688 -4.77 57.57 -36.49
N THR A 689 -4.88 56.78 -37.55
CA THR A 689 -5.88 55.69 -37.66
C THR A 689 -5.26 54.41 -37.13
N LEU A 690 -5.85 53.87 -36.06
CA LEU A 690 -5.52 52.56 -35.51
C LEU A 690 -6.51 51.53 -36.07
N GLN A 691 -6.00 50.39 -36.56
CA GLN A 691 -6.76 49.31 -37.18
C GLN A 691 -6.29 47.97 -36.65
N TRP A 692 -7.18 46.98 -36.62
CA TRP A 692 -6.88 45.61 -36.21
C TRP A 692 -7.84 44.62 -36.86
N THR A 693 -7.60 43.32 -36.66
CA THR A 693 -8.44 42.22 -37.15
C THR A 693 -9.06 41.50 -35.96
N ARG A 694 -10.39 41.36 -35.98
CA ARG A 694 -11.16 40.61 -34.99
C ARG A 694 -10.83 39.12 -35.04
N ARG A 695 -10.68 38.49 -33.88
CA ARG A 695 -10.68 37.02 -33.73
C ARG A 695 -12.05 36.54 -33.24
N SER A 696 -12.39 35.31 -33.59
CA SER A 696 -13.65 34.66 -33.21
C SER A 696 -13.40 33.17 -33.00
N ARG A 697 -13.87 32.60 -31.90
CA ARG A 697 -13.92 31.14 -31.65
C ARG A 697 -15.01 30.45 -32.48
N ALA A 698 -16.05 31.18 -32.90
CA ALA A 698 -17.08 30.70 -33.81
C ALA A 698 -16.54 30.42 -35.23
N ASP A 699 -15.33 30.90 -35.53
CA ASP A 699 -14.60 30.56 -36.73
C ASP A 699 -13.94 29.18 -36.56
N GLY A 700 -14.41 28.17 -37.29
CA GLY A 700 -13.93 26.79 -37.23
C GLY A 700 -12.63 26.56 -38.00
N ASP A 701 -11.67 27.49 -37.90
CA ASP A 701 -10.42 27.52 -38.67
C ASP A 701 -10.64 27.44 -40.20
N GLY A 702 -11.75 28.02 -40.68
CA GLY A 702 -12.04 28.08 -42.11
C GLY A 702 -11.13 29.08 -42.80
N TRP A 703 -10.37 28.67 -43.82
CA TRP A 703 -9.63 29.58 -44.72
C TRP A 703 -10.57 30.35 -45.66
N GLY A 704 -11.74 30.77 -45.16
CA GLY A 704 -12.80 31.41 -45.92
C GLY A 704 -12.45 32.83 -46.33
N VAL A 705 -13.18 33.35 -47.33
CA VAL A 705 -13.01 34.69 -47.91
C VAL A 705 -13.79 35.77 -47.12
N ALA A 706 -14.57 35.38 -46.11
CA ALA A 706 -15.44 36.27 -45.33
C ALA A 706 -14.81 36.63 -43.97
N GLU A 707 -15.24 37.74 -43.37
CA GLU A 707 -14.79 38.14 -42.03
C GLU A 707 -15.23 37.13 -40.96
N PRO A 708 -14.42 36.91 -39.90
CA PRO A 708 -14.78 36.03 -38.79
C PRO A 708 -16.11 36.43 -38.15
N PRO A 709 -17.00 35.48 -37.78
CA PRO A 709 -18.30 35.80 -37.20
C PRO A 709 -18.19 36.65 -35.94
N LEU A 710 -19.13 37.58 -35.73
CA LEU A 710 -19.21 38.37 -34.50
C LEU A 710 -19.83 37.52 -33.38
N GLU A 711 -19.03 37.15 -32.39
CA GLU A 711 -19.48 36.36 -31.24
C GLU A 711 -20.27 37.21 -30.24
N PHE A 712 -19.74 38.39 -29.93
CA PHE A 712 -20.30 39.30 -28.92
C PHE A 712 -20.95 40.50 -29.60
N ALA A 713 -22.28 40.50 -29.68
CA ALA A 713 -23.05 41.60 -30.25
C ALA A 713 -23.55 42.59 -29.17
N PRO A 714 -23.52 43.92 -29.42
CA PRO A 714 -22.92 44.60 -30.58
C PRO A 714 -21.38 44.63 -30.51
N GLU A 715 -20.73 44.86 -31.65
CA GLU A 715 -19.28 45.01 -31.74
C GLU A 715 -18.83 46.29 -31.02
N ASN A 716 -18.09 46.14 -29.92
CA ASN A 716 -17.52 47.25 -29.15
C ASN A 716 -16.03 46.98 -28.88
N TRP A 717 -15.24 48.04 -28.95
CA TRP A 717 -13.81 48.02 -28.73
C TRP A 717 -13.39 49.14 -27.80
N GLN A 718 -12.41 48.84 -26.95
CA GLN A 718 -11.71 49.79 -26.11
C GLN A 718 -10.25 49.85 -26.56
N VAL A 719 -9.74 51.06 -26.80
CA VAL A 719 -8.35 51.32 -27.18
C VAL A 719 -7.71 52.25 -26.15
N GLU A 720 -6.73 51.77 -25.42
CA GLU A 720 -5.98 52.55 -24.44
C GLU A 720 -4.67 53.02 -25.04
N ILE A 721 -4.43 54.34 -25.06
CA ILE A 721 -3.16 54.94 -25.47
C ILE A 721 -2.27 55.05 -24.23
N VAL A 722 -1.07 54.49 -24.31
CA VAL A 722 -0.12 54.38 -23.20
C VAL A 722 1.19 55.08 -23.55
N THR A 723 1.59 55.99 -22.68
CA THR A 723 2.86 56.74 -22.78
C THR A 723 3.61 56.67 -21.46
N GLY A 724 4.88 56.29 -21.48
CA GLY A 724 5.68 56.14 -20.25
C GLY A 724 5.10 55.14 -19.24
N GLY A 725 4.38 54.12 -19.73
CA GLY A 725 3.72 53.11 -18.89
C GLY A 725 2.38 53.54 -18.27
N VAL A 726 1.89 54.76 -18.58
CA VAL A 726 0.62 55.28 -18.06
C VAL A 726 -0.38 55.43 -19.21
N THR A 727 -1.63 54.98 -18.98
CA THR A 727 -2.73 55.22 -19.91
C THR A 727 -3.09 56.71 -19.91
N VAL A 728 -2.82 57.38 -21.02
CA VAL A 728 -3.10 58.82 -21.21
C VAL A 728 -4.48 59.05 -21.82
N ARG A 729 -5.03 58.06 -22.54
CA ARG A 729 -6.35 58.16 -23.16
C ARG A 729 -7.01 56.79 -23.35
N THR A 730 -8.32 56.76 -23.29
CA THR A 730 -9.14 55.61 -23.69
C THR A 730 -10.12 56.03 -24.77
N LEU A 731 -10.07 55.37 -25.93
CA LEU A 731 -10.97 55.55 -27.06
C LEU A 731 -11.94 54.37 -27.14
N ASN A 732 -13.19 54.63 -27.54
CA ASN A 732 -14.17 53.59 -27.82
C ASN A 732 -14.44 53.53 -29.32
N ALA A 733 -14.60 52.32 -29.86
CA ALA A 733 -14.92 52.10 -31.26
C ALA A 733 -15.99 51.02 -31.44
N VAL A 734 -16.79 51.13 -32.49
CA VAL A 734 -17.86 50.17 -32.86
C VAL A 734 -17.51 49.35 -34.12
N HIS A 735 -16.28 49.52 -34.59
CA HIS A 735 -15.67 48.79 -35.71
C HIS A 735 -14.23 48.46 -35.33
N SER A 736 -13.57 47.59 -36.09
CA SER A 736 -12.16 47.23 -35.88
C SER A 736 -11.16 48.34 -36.31
N SER A 737 -11.49 49.59 -35.99
CA SER A 737 -10.66 50.77 -36.18
C SER A 737 -11.05 51.90 -35.22
N ALA A 738 -10.06 52.65 -34.72
CA ALA A 738 -10.24 53.86 -33.92
C ALA A 738 -9.40 55.01 -34.49
N LEU A 739 -9.95 56.22 -34.44
CA LEU A 739 -9.24 57.44 -34.83
C LEU A 739 -8.67 58.12 -33.58
N TYR A 740 -7.40 58.50 -33.64
CA TYR A 740 -6.74 59.34 -32.63
C TYR A 740 -6.47 60.74 -33.22
N PRO A 741 -7.38 61.71 -32.99
CA PRO A 741 -7.31 63.03 -33.61
C PRO A 741 -6.05 63.81 -33.21
N LEU A 742 -5.58 64.69 -34.10
CA LEU A 742 -4.40 65.53 -33.84
C LEU A 742 -4.53 66.39 -32.57
N ALA A 743 -5.73 66.93 -32.29
CA ALA A 743 -5.97 67.74 -31.09
C ALA A 743 -5.81 66.93 -29.79
N ASP A 744 -6.23 65.67 -29.81
CA ASP A 744 -6.09 64.76 -28.68
C ASP A 744 -4.62 64.35 -28.51
N GLN A 745 -3.89 64.10 -29.60
CA GLN A 745 -2.44 63.88 -29.57
C GLN A 745 -1.70 65.04 -28.92
N VAL A 746 -1.99 66.29 -29.31
CA VAL A 746 -1.34 67.48 -28.72
C VAL A 746 -1.72 67.63 -27.24
N THR A 747 -2.93 67.25 -26.85
CA THR A 747 -3.35 67.28 -25.44
C THR A 747 -2.58 66.27 -24.60
N ASP A 748 -2.39 65.06 -25.12
CA ASP A 748 -1.79 63.96 -24.36
C ASP A 748 -0.25 63.97 -24.40
N HIS A 749 0.34 64.43 -25.51
CA HIS A 749 1.78 64.40 -25.77
C HIS A 749 2.43 65.78 -25.85
N GLY A 750 1.67 66.87 -25.85
CA GLY A 750 2.17 68.25 -26.00
C GLY A 750 2.53 68.65 -27.44
N ALA A 751 2.51 67.71 -28.37
CA ALA A 751 2.83 67.85 -29.79
C ALA A 751 2.18 66.70 -30.58
N PRO A 752 2.22 66.69 -31.93
CA PRO A 752 1.85 65.49 -32.69
C PRO A 752 2.65 64.28 -32.21
N ALA A 753 1.97 63.18 -31.91
CA ALA A 753 2.58 62.02 -31.26
C ALA A 753 3.52 61.28 -32.22
N SER A 754 4.81 61.19 -31.92
CA SER A 754 5.80 60.49 -32.77
C SER A 754 5.88 58.98 -32.50
N SER A 755 5.56 58.56 -31.27
CA SER A 755 5.52 57.15 -30.88
C SER A 755 4.69 56.93 -29.62
N PHE A 756 3.96 55.82 -29.54
CA PHE A 756 3.25 55.40 -28.33
C PHE A 756 2.86 53.91 -28.41
N THR A 757 2.54 53.34 -27.25
CA THR A 757 1.95 52.01 -27.17
C THR A 757 0.43 52.13 -27.09
N PHE A 758 -0.30 51.19 -27.68
CA PHE A 758 -1.75 51.14 -27.55
C PHE A 758 -2.24 49.71 -27.27
N ASN A 759 -3.19 49.57 -26.36
CA ASN A 759 -3.82 48.29 -26.04
C ASN A 759 -5.22 48.25 -26.60
N VAL A 760 -5.55 47.21 -27.36
CA VAL A 760 -6.87 47.02 -27.97
C VAL A 760 -7.56 45.81 -27.36
N ARG A 761 -8.80 45.99 -26.90
CA ARG A 761 -9.64 44.93 -26.33
C ARG A 761 -11.04 44.98 -26.94
N GLN A 762 -11.61 43.84 -27.27
CA GLN A 762 -13.04 43.77 -27.55
C GLN A 762 -13.81 43.79 -26.23
N VAL A 763 -14.93 44.51 -26.17
CA VAL A 763 -15.75 44.65 -24.96
C VAL A 763 -17.06 43.90 -25.14
N SER A 764 -17.26 42.88 -24.33
CA SER A 764 -18.54 42.18 -24.20
C SER A 764 -19.49 42.99 -23.33
N ALA A 765 -20.74 43.13 -23.76
CA ALA A 765 -21.78 43.78 -22.95
C ALA A 765 -22.07 43.01 -21.65
N ALA A 766 -21.87 41.69 -21.63
CA ALA A 766 -22.15 40.83 -20.49
C ALA A 766 -20.91 40.59 -19.60
N LEU A 767 -19.71 40.51 -20.19
CA LEU A 767 -18.49 40.07 -19.48
C LEU A 767 -17.45 41.19 -19.32
N GLY A 768 -17.64 42.35 -19.94
CA GLY A 768 -16.69 43.47 -19.90
C GLY A 768 -15.54 43.34 -20.91
N ALA A 769 -14.43 44.01 -20.62
CA ALA A 769 -13.26 44.05 -21.50
C ALA A 769 -12.58 42.67 -21.58
N GLY A 770 -12.36 42.19 -22.80
CA GLY A 770 -11.71 40.91 -23.05
C GLY A 770 -10.18 40.97 -22.94
N HIS A 771 -9.55 39.93 -23.47
CA HIS A 771 -8.10 39.84 -23.56
C HIS A 771 -7.55 40.91 -24.49
N GLY A 772 -6.42 41.53 -24.11
CA GLY A 772 -5.84 42.66 -24.82
C GLY A 772 -4.70 42.29 -25.75
N ALA A 773 -4.62 42.99 -26.88
CA ALA A 773 -3.44 42.99 -27.74
C ALA A 773 -2.74 44.34 -27.66
N THR A 774 -1.41 44.31 -27.60
CA THR A 774 -0.58 45.52 -27.53
C THR A 774 0.07 45.79 -28.89
N GLY A 775 -0.05 47.03 -29.36
CA GLY A 775 0.60 47.53 -30.55
C GLY A 775 1.49 48.73 -30.22
N GLU A 776 2.47 49.00 -31.06
CA GLU A 776 3.27 50.21 -31.01
C GLU A 776 3.06 51.01 -32.29
N PHE A 777 2.87 52.31 -32.15
CA PHE A 777 2.89 53.25 -33.24
C PHE A 777 4.24 53.98 -33.23
N HIS A 778 4.84 54.09 -34.42
CA HIS A 778 6.02 54.90 -34.70
C HIS A 778 5.76 55.64 -36.02
N ASP A 779 6.04 56.94 -36.06
CA ASP A 779 5.77 57.81 -37.22
C ASP A 779 6.61 57.51 -38.46
#